data_AF-A0A851FJG7-F1
#
_entry.id   AF-A0A851FJG7-F1
#
_cell.length_a   1.000
_cell.length_b   1.000
_cell.length_c   1.000
_cell.angle_alpha   90.00
_cell.angle_beta   90.00
_cell.angle_gamma   90.00
#
_symmetry.space_group_name_H-M   'P 1'
#
loop_
_entity.id
_entity.type
_entity.pdbx_description
1 polymer ?
#
loop_
_entity_poly.entity_id
_entity_poly.type
_entity_poly.pdbx_seq_one_letter_code
_entity_poly.pdbx_strand_id
1 'polypeptide(L)'
;ESSLFWWSAEKNEQLLQFWETYILIMETLEGNQIHVIKPVLPKLNSLYEHAISQDQGCWLFHPSWHMCIYKRMFESENKTLIKEGILHFLELYETKHLPNSPVFSEFVIGPLMDALSESSLYSRTPGQLIGTCPPLGLRLQKFLATYLVLLPEEEKGSFLLKFIQKMTSRHWCAVPILFLSMALAHIPTCKVLGAEGLQALRDVLQSTMITHQILLRGAAQCHLLQATMRLTNVEKVSLLEVSSFLLSLRPEESLRRDTFLWIELCSWLQVNDRCFRKSVTSDSEHQETSLLCQYVHSLVEKYFKTPSSERENCFMPDWFEAKLVATMILLASDVELMRNKYSGKSNIEWIELEAFLNPLLDVLMRLGSNAYIPTLKTDKSLQLLLKLLQTRSLKCSNTQDDRVLFFIWKSLVTPVESILEFILRRLTTDELSTVGDLDRCDLYLALIPEIVHLCLRVSLKKLPCVKKFISSLISASIRNLQEIKSEKEPKVKEQIKKVAGMASLTAVCAIMDQKLGACVESLPTVDALKKFISFSQFNEVLKKPSCIEEKSSLCEETSSQGWGKIVARYIHDQWICLRFVLNSFLTPAQGYEETSEMSLSGVERSKKILQSAIEALSILPSDQVLPVFDCMKVLVPKLLDSSESLCIEAFDLTWKIISSLSNTQLIFWSNLKAFVQFIFDTEVLAVAANGKGQAYTKIKEIIFKLIDLSTTKTGVFNVVLSHCCQSWVFPTVDERSALTNAFLNAGNYCELITEACVFGTVFRRDQRLIQDVHAFVEGLGEKCAANIVTE
;
A
#
# COMPACT_ATOMS: atom_id res chain seq x y z
N GLU A 1 30.03 -44.30 -12.47
CA GLU A 1 29.09 -43.40 -13.19
C GLU A 1 27.96 -44.25 -13.75
N SER A 2 26.72 -43.77 -13.68
CA SER A 2 25.58 -44.47 -14.27
C SER A 2 25.59 -44.27 -15.79
N SER A 3 25.59 -45.38 -16.54
CA SER A 3 25.52 -45.32 -18.00
C SER A 3 24.17 -44.79 -18.46
N LEU A 4 24.15 -43.89 -19.45
CA LEU A 4 22.90 -43.40 -20.07
C LEU A 4 22.09 -44.56 -20.66
N PHE A 5 22.76 -45.50 -21.31
CA PHE A 5 22.18 -46.75 -21.78
C PHE A 5 23.20 -47.86 -21.62
N TRP A 6 22.74 -49.04 -21.24
CA TRP A 6 23.55 -50.26 -21.22
C TRP A 6 22.63 -51.48 -21.27
N TRP A 7 23.21 -52.62 -21.64
CA TRP A 7 22.50 -53.88 -21.76
C TRP A 7 23.35 -55.03 -21.19
N SER A 8 22.70 -55.98 -20.52
CA SER A 8 23.33 -57.22 -20.06
C SER A 8 22.38 -58.39 -20.25
N ALA A 9 22.89 -59.49 -20.81
CA ALA A 9 22.14 -60.73 -20.95
C ALA A 9 21.70 -61.31 -19.60
N GLU A 10 22.48 -61.08 -18.53
CA GLU A 10 22.19 -61.57 -17.18
C GLU A 10 21.04 -60.80 -16.50
N LYS A 11 20.86 -59.52 -16.86
CA LYS A 11 19.81 -58.64 -16.32
C LYS A 11 18.71 -58.33 -17.33
N ASN A 12 18.60 -59.15 -18.37
CA ASN A 12 17.74 -58.91 -19.52
C ASN A 12 16.29 -58.59 -19.12
N GLU A 13 15.66 -59.43 -18.30
CA GLU A 13 14.25 -59.26 -17.89
C GLU A 13 13.99 -57.92 -17.18
N GLN A 14 14.88 -57.51 -16.26
CA GLN A 14 14.75 -56.26 -15.52
C GLN A 14 14.91 -55.04 -16.44
N LEU A 15 15.87 -55.09 -17.37
CA LEU A 15 16.12 -54.01 -18.32
C LEU A 15 14.95 -53.89 -19.33
N LEU A 16 14.41 -55.01 -19.80
CA LEU A 16 13.27 -55.06 -20.73
C LEU A 16 12.01 -54.45 -20.10
N GLN A 17 11.70 -54.83 -18.85
CA GLN A 17 10.56 -54.27 -18.11
C GLN A 17 10.65 -52.75 -17.93
N PHE A 18 11.86 -52.23 -17.65
CA PHE A 18 12.08 -50.78 -17.55
C PHE A 18 11.79 -50.09 -18.89
N TRP A 19 12.38 -50.56 -20.00
CA TRP A 19 12.24 -49.92 -21.31
C TRP A 19 10.83 -50.02 -21.88
N GLU A 20 10.16 -51.17 -21.73
CA GLU A 20 8.76 -51.32 -22.13
C GLU A 20 7.85 -50.36 -21.37
N THR A 21 8.05 -50.24 -20.06
CA THR A 21 7.30 -49.31 -19.22
C THR A 21 7.59 -47.86 -19.60
N TYR A 22 8.86 -47.52 -19.84
CA TYR A 22 9.30 -46.19 -20.25
C TYR A 22 8.67 -45.76 -21.58
N ILE A 23 8.78 -46.61 -22.60
CA ILE A 23 8.25 -46.34 -23.95
C ILE A 23 6.73 -46.18 -23.88
N LEU A 24 6.03 -47.09 -23.19
CA LEU A 24 4.58 -46.99 -22.99
C LEU A 24 4.18 -45.65 -22.36
N ILE A 25 4.89 -45.19 -21.33
CA ILE A 25 4.62 -43.90 -20.68
C ILE A 25 4.84 -42.76 -21.68
N MET A 26 5.96 -42.75 -22.40
CA MET A 26 6.28 -41.69 -23.35
C MET A 26 5.29 -41.61 -24.52
N GLU A 27 4.90 -42.76 -25.08
CA GLU A 27 3.87 -42.86 -26.13
C GLU A 27 2.51 -42.37 -25.62
N THR A 28 2.12 -42.75 -24.41
CA THR A 28 0.85 -42.30 -23.81
C THR A 28 0.85 -40.79 -23.58
N LEU A 29 1.99 -40.22 -23.19
CA LEU A 29 2.17 -38.78 -22.98
C LEU A 29 2.24 -37.97 -24.29
N GLU A 30 2.28 -38.61 -25.47
CA GLU A 30 2.02 -37.91 -26.73
C GLU A 30 0.54 -37.54 -26.90
N GLY A 31 -0.35 -38.27 -26.22
CA GLY A 31 -1.78 -37.95 -26.20
C GLY A 31 -2.10 -36.75 -25.30
N ASN A 32 -3.02 -35.89 -25.74
CA ASN A 32 -3.46 -34.72 -24.96
C ASN A 32 -4.65 -35.01 -24.01
N GLN A 33 -5.23 -36.22 -24.09
CA GLN A 33 -6.46 -36.57 -23.39
C GLN A 33 -6.16 -37.20 -22.01
N ILE A 34 -6.55 -36.52 -20.94
CA ILE A 34 -6.24 -36.95 -19.56
C ILE A 34 -6.78 -38.34 -19.22
N HIS A 35 -7.90 -38.78 -19.80
CA HIS A 35 -8.47 -40.10 -19.53
C HIS A 35 -7.65 -41.24 -20.13
N VAL A 36 -6.83 -40.96 -21.16
CA VAL A 36 -5.87 -41.91 -21.74
C VAL A 36 -4.59 -41.98 -20.90
N ILE A 37 -4.18 -40.85 -20.32
CA ILE A 37 -2.94 -40.75 -19.54
C ILE A 37 -3.09 -41.22 -18.10
N LYS A 38 -4.23 -40.92 -17.46
CA LYS A 38 -4.48 -41.22 -16.04
C LYS A 38 -4.24 -42.69 -15.65
N PRO A 39 -4.62 -43.70 -16.46
CA PRO A 39 -4.33 -45.11 -16.17
C PRO A 39 -2.84 -45.47 -16.13
N VAL A 40 -1.99 -44.67 -16.76
CA VAL A 40 -0.54 -44.92 -16.87
C VAL A 40 0.26 -44.20 -15.77
N LEU A 41 -0.31 -43.20 -15.10
CA LEU A 41 0.35 -42.51 -13.97
C LEU A 41 0.83 -43.44 -12.85
N PRO A 42 0.09 -44.48 -12.41
CA PRO A 42 0.59 -45.42 -11.41
C PRO A 42 1.85 -46.17 -11.86
N LYS A 43 2.07 -46.34 -13.18
CA LYS A 43 3.27 -46.99 -13.72
C LYS A 43 4.54 -46.15 -13.55
N LEU A 44 4.43 -44.86 -13.24
CA LEU A 44 5.59 -44.01 -12.91
C LEU A 44 6.30 -44.52 -11.64
N ASN A 45 5.54 -44.96 -10.64
CA ASN A 45 6.09 -45.53 -9.41
C ASN A 45 6.81 -46.85 -9.69
N SER A 46 6.20 -47.72 -10.50
CA SER A 46 6.86 -48.97 -10.89
C SER A 46 8.12 -48.69 -11.71
N LEU A 47 8.11 -47.73 -12.64
CA LEU A 47 9.28 -47.38 -13.44
C LEU A 47 10.47 -46.98 -12.54
N TYR A 48 10.20 -46.20 -11.50
CA TYR A 48 11.20 -45.81 -10.51
C TYR A 48 11.77 -47.02 -9.76
N GLU A 49 10.92 -47.97 -9.36
CA GLU A 49 11.34 -49.18 -8.66
C GLU A 49 12.22 -50.08 -9.54
N HIS A 50 11.94 -50.18 -10.84
CA HIS A 50 12.80 -50.89 -11.79
C HIS A 50 14.12 -50.17 -12.07
N ALA A 51 14.22 -48.87 -11.76
CA ALA A 51 15.40 -48.06 -12.03
C ALA A 51 16.49 -48.15 -10.95
N ILE A 52 16.17 -48.70 -9.77
CA ILE A 52 17.08 -48.80 -8.64
C ILE A 52 17.48 -50.27 -8.43
N SER A 53 18.79 -50.52 -8.29
CA SER A 53 19.33 -51.84 -7.99
C SER A 53 18.98 -52.27 -6.55
N GLN A 54 18.49 -53.51 -6.40
CA GLN A 54 18.15 -54.09 -5.09
C GLN A 54 19.37 -54.26 -4.17
N ASP A 55 20.57 -54.45 -4.73
CA ASP A 55 21.74 -54.85 -3.94
C ASP A 55 22.52 -53.70 -3.30
N GLN A 56 22.35 -52.45 -3.76
CA GLN A 56 23.15 -51.29 -3.26
C GLN A 56 22.44 -49.93 -3.27
N GLY A 57 21.15 -49.85 -3.66
CA GLY A 57 20.48 -48.55 -3.83
C GLY A 57 21.08 -47.68 -4.94
N CYS A 58 21.99 -48.24 -5.74
CA CYS A 58 22.58 -47.58 -6.90
C CYS A 58 21.61 -47.60 -8.08
N TRP A 59 21.56 -46.49 -8.80
CA TRP A 59 20.74 -46.34 -9.99
C TRP A 59 21.24 -47.23 -11.12
N LEU A 60 20.37 -48.12 -11.60
CA LEU A 60 20.62 -48.95 -12.78
C LEU A 60 20.64 -48.09 -14.05
N PHE A 61 19.79 -47.07 -14.12
CA PHE A 61 19.72 -46.14 -15.25
C PHE A 61 20.05 -44.72 -14.83
N HIS A 62 20.58 -43.93 -15.75
CA HIS A 62 20.79 -42.51 -15.48
C HIS A 62 19.45 -41.79 -15.15
N PRO A 63 19.36 -41.00 -14.05
CA PRO A 63 18.10 -40.37 -13.61
C PRO A 63 17.45 -39.43 -14.63
N SER A 64 18.21 -38.95 -15.62
CA SER A 64 17.71 -38.09 -16.70
C SER A 64 16.53 -38.69 -17.46
N TRP A 65 16.44 -40.02 -17.58
CA TRP A 65 15.29 -40.66 -18.24
C TRP A 65 13.97 -40.35 -17.52
N HIS A 66 13.97 -40.36 -16.19
CA HIS A 66 12.79 -39.96 -15.40
C HIS A 66 12.50 -38.46 -15.58
N MET A 67 13.54 -37.62 -15.60
CA MET A 67 13.40 -36.19 -15.82
C MET A 67 12.79 -35.87 -17.19
N CYS A 68 13.10 -36.65 -18.23
CA CYS A 68 12.49 -36.49 -19.55
C CYS A 68 10.97 -36.71 -19.53
N ILE A 69 10.49 -37.69 -18.77
CA ILE A 69 9.04 -37.93 -18.59
C ILE A 69 8.39 -36.71 -17.94
N TYR A 70 8.94 -36.23 -16.82
CA TYR A 70 8.40 -35.07 -16.12
C TYR A 70 8.48 -33.80 -16.94
N LYS A 71 9.58 -33.58 -17.68
CA LYS A 71 9.71 -32.46 -18.62
C LYS A 71 8.54 -32.45 -19.60
N ARG A 72 8.23 -33.59 -20.20
CA ARG A 72 7.11 -33.70 -21.16
C ARG A 72 5.76 -33.46 -20.50
N MET A 73 5.55 -33.93 -19.27
CA MET A 73 4.33 -33.63 -18.51
C MET A 73 4.19 -32.14 -18.19
N PHE A 74 5.29 -31.47 -17.85
CA PHE A 74 5.34 -30.04 -17.52
C PHE A 74 5.12 -29.13 -18.73
N GLU A 75 5.58 -29.55 -19.91
CA GLU A 75 5.43 -28.85 -21.18
C GLU A 75 4.10 -29.16 -21.90
N SER A 76 3.23 -29.97 -21.29
CA SER A 76 1.93 -30.32 -21.87
C SER A 76 0.97 -29.13 -21.93
N GLU A 77 0.12 -29.07 -22.96
CA GLU A 77 -0.98 -28.08 -23.03
C GLU A 77 -2.09 -28.38 -22.00
N ASN A 78 -2.17 -29.60 -21.48
CA ASN A 78 -3.21 -30.01 -20.56
C ASN A 78 -2.84 -29.64 -19.11
N LYS A 79 -3.45 -28.58 -18.59
CA LYS A 79 -3.22 -28.09 -17.21
C LYS A 79 -3.45 -29.13 -16.12
N THR A 80 -4.37 -30.09 -16.32
CA THR A 80 -4.58 -31.18 -15.37
C THR A 80 -3.38 -32.13 -15.37
N LEU A 81 -2.80 -32.42 -16.54
CA LEU A 81 -1.60 -33.26 -16.64
C LEU A 81 -0.40 -32.58 -16.00
N ILE A 82 -0.20 -31.28 -16.23
CA ILE A 82 0.85 -30.50 -15.56
C ILE A 82 0.68 -30.61 -14.04
N LYS A 83 -0.54 -30.39 -13.52
CA LYS A 83 -0.83 -30.46 -12.07
C LYS A 83 -0.49 -31.83 -11.49
N GLU A 84 -0.97 -32.91 -12.11
CA GLU A 84 -0.70 -34.27 -11.65
C GLU A 84 0.81 -34.60 -11.73
N GLY A 85 1.48 -34.21 -12.81
CA GLY A 85 2.92 -34.41 -12.98
C GLY A 85 3.74 -33.71 -11.90
N ILE A 86 3.41 -32.46 -11.57
CA ILE A 86 4.11 -31.72 -10.51
C ILE A 86 3.84 -32.35 -9.14
N LEU A 87 2.58 -32.65 -8.82
CA LEU A 87 2.25 -33.25 -7.52
C LEU A 87 2.94 -34.60 -7.33
N HIS A 88 2.94 -35.44 -8.38
CA HIS A 88 3.64 -36.72 -8.38
C HIS A 88 5.16 -36.54 -8.25
N PHE A 89 5.76 -35.60 -8.99
CA PHE A 89 7.19 -35.32 -8.90
C PHE A 89 7.62 -34.91 -7.49
N LEU A 90 6.89 -33.98 -6.87
CA LEU A 90 7.18 -33.48 -5.53
C LEU A 90 7.04 -34.60 -4.48
N GLU A 91 6.02 -35.45 -4.62
CA GLU A 91 5.76 -36.58 -3.72
C GLU A 91 6.78 -37.73 -3.88
N LEU A 92 7.18 -38.02 -5.12
CA LEU A 92 8.19 -39.04 -5.41
C LEU A 92 9.55 -38.65 -4.79
N TYR A 93 9.93 -37.38 -4.89
CA TYR A 93 11.18 -36.90 -4.29
C TYR A 93 11.17 -37.02 -2.75
N GLU A 94 10.04 -36.70 -2.11
CA GLU A 94 9.87 -36.83 -0.65
C GLU A 94 9.97 -38.29 -0.18
N THR A 95 9.39 -39.23 -0.94
CA THR A 95 9.25 -40.64 -0.52
C THR A 95 10.44 -41.53 -0.88
N LYS A 96 11.13 -41.25 -1.99
CA LYS A 96 12.12 -42.18 -2.55
C LYS A 96 13.52 -41.59 -2.75
N HIS A 97 13.75 -40.32 -2.39
CA HIS A 97 15.04 -39.60 -2.41
C HIS A 97 15.85 -39.78 -3.72
N LEU A 98 15.49 -38.99 -4.74
CA LEU A 98 16.24 -38.95 -6.00
C LEU A 98 17.69 -38.48 -5.78
N PRO A 99 18.65 -38.97 -6.58
CA PRO A 99 20.06 -38.67 -6.42
C PRO A 99 20.31 -37.20 -6.76
N ASN A 100 20.92 -36.49 -5.81
CA ASN A 100 21.29 -35.10 -5.98
C ASN A 100 22.45 -35.01 -6.97
N SER A 101 22.15 -34.49 -8.15
CA SER A 101 23.13 -34.19 -9.19
C SER A 101 22.96 -32.74 -9.64
N PRO A 102 24.02 -32.10 -10.17
CA PRO A 102 23.91 -30.74 -10.74
C PRO A 102 22.82 -30.64 -11.81
N VAL A 103 22.64 -31.70 -12.60
CA VAL A 103 21.59 -31.82 -13.62
C VAL A 103 20.19 -31.75 -13.01
N PHE A 104 19.99 -32.32 -11.82
CA PHE A 104 18.71 -32.25 -11.11
C PHE A 104 18.43 -30.83 -10.60
N SER A 105 19.44 -30.13 -10.06
CA SER A 105 19.33 -28.72 -9.68
C SER A 105 18.90 -27.84 -10.87
N GLU A 106 19.48 -28.06 -12.05
CA GLU A 106 19.09 -27.37 -13.29
C GLU A 106 17.66 -27.71 -13.73
N PHE A 107 17.25 -28.97 -13.58
CA PHE A 107 15.88 -29.40 -13.85
C PHE A 107 14.85 -28.71 -12.93
N VAL A 108 15.18 -28.55 -11.65
CA VAL A 108 14.35 -27.84 -10.68
C VAL A 108 14.25 -26.36 -11.04
N ILE A 109 15.37 -25.69 -11.32
CA ILE A 109 15.41 -24.25 -11.63
C ILE A 109 14.79 -23.93 -13.00
N GLY A 110 14.88 -24.84 -13.98
CA GLY A 110 14.33 -24.65 -15.32
C GLY A 110 12.91 -25.22 -15.43
N PRO A 111 12.75 -26.44 -15.99
CA PRO A 111 11.46 -27.05 -16.27
C PRO A 111 10.42 -27.00 -15.14
N LEU A 112 10.80 -27.33 -13.90
CA LEU A 112 9.84 -27.36 -12.80
C LEU A 112 9.34 -25.95 -12.44
N MET A 113 10.25 -24.98 -12.26
CA MET A 113 9.85 -23.59 -12.00
C MET A 113 9.02 -23.01 -13.14
N ASP A 114 9.35 -23.33 -14.40
CA ASP A 114 8.57 -22.88 -15.54
C ASP A 114 7.13 -23.42 -15.51
N ALA A 115 6.94 -24.66 -15.07
CA ALA A 115 5.62 -25.25 -14.88
C ALA A 115 4.86 -24.64 -13.69
N LEU A 116 5.55 -24.36 -12.57
CA LEU A 116 4.99 -23.72 -11.38
C LEU A 116 4.49 -22.28 -11.62
N SER A 117 4.90 -21.63 -12.72
CA SER A 117 4.43 -20.29 -13.07
C SER A 117 2.94 -20.21 -13.41
N GLU A 118 2.28 -21.34 -13.69
CA GLU A 118 0.86 -21.41 -14.03
C GLU A 118 -0.03 -21.28 -12.77
N SER A 119 -0.73 -20.15 -12.65
CA SER A 119 -1.54 -19.84 -11.45
C SER A 119 -2.67 -20.83 -11.20
N SER A 120 -3.29 -21.39 -12.26
CA SER A 120 -4.44 -22.30 -12.13
C SER A 120 -4.13 -23.61 -11.39
N LEU A 121 -2.85 -23.97 -11.28
CA LEU A 121 -2.39 -25.16 -10.54
C LEU A 121 -2.64 -25.03 -9.04
N TYR A 122 -2.67 -23.81 -8.51
CA TYR A 122 -2.90 -23.50 -7.09
C TYR A 122 -4.39 -23.45 -6.70
N SER A 123 -5.25 -23.98 -7.56
CA SER A 123 -6.69 -24.13 -7.27
C SER A 123 -6.96 -25.10 -6.13
N ARG A 124 -7.92 -24.72 -5.28
CA ARG A 124 -8.49 -25.56 -4.22
C ARG A 124 -9.06 -26.86 -4.80
N THR A 125 -8.91 -27.95 -4.05
CA THR A 125 -9.50 -29.24 -4.44
C THR A 125 -10.99 -29.32 -4.06
N PRO A 126 -11.83 -30.07 -4.81
CA PRO A 126 -13.22 -30.27 -4.44
C PRO A 126 -13.33 -30.85 -3.01
N GLY A 127 -14.13 -30.21 -2.15
CA GLY A 127 -14.34 -30.63 -0.75
C GLY A 127 -13.39 -30.00 0.28
N GLN A 128 -12.31 -29.33 -0.15
CA GLN A 128 -11.42 -28.61 0.76
C GLN A 128 -12.10 -27.32 1.28
N LEU A 129 -11.88 -26.93 2.54
CA LEU A 129 -12.49 -25.72 3.11
C LEU A 129 -11.91 -24.44 2.46
N ILE A 130 -12.74 -23.40 2.32
CA ILE A 130 -12.28 -22.08 1.86
C ILE A 130 -11.28 -21.52 2.89
N GLY A 131 -10.21 -20.87 2.40
CA GLY A 131 -9.16 -20.31 3.26
C GLY A 131 -8.08 -21.30 3.70
N THR A 132 -8.08 -22.53 3.19
CA THR A 132 -7.00 -23.48 3.44
C THR A 132 -5.90 -23.40 2.37
N CYS A 133 -4.66 -23.71 2.75
CA CYS A 133 -3.52 -23.69 1.83
C CYS A 133 -3.74 -24.67 0.65
N PRO A 134 -3.54 -24.26 -0.61
CA PRO A 134 -3.57 -25.16 -1.76
C PRO A 134 -2.61 -26.35 -1.59
N PRO A 135 -3.00 -27.58 -1.98
CA PRO A 135 -2.17 -28.77 -1.80
C PRO A 135 -0.79 -28.65 -2.47
N LEU A 136 -0.73 -27.99 -3.63
CA LEU A 136 0.53 -27.73 -4.33
C LEU A 136 1.45 -26.83 -3.49
N GLY A 137 0.91 -25.79 -2.85
CA GLY A 137 1.69 -24.89 -1.99
C GLY A 137 2.31 -25.64 -0.80
N LEU A 138 1.55 -26.52 -0.15
CA LEU A 138 2.05 -27.34 0.97
C LEU A 138 3.13 -28.34 0.52
N ARG A 139 2.91 -29.06 -0.59
CA ARG A 139 3.91 -29.99 -1.13
C ARG A 139 5.18 -29.27 -1.56
N LEU A 140 5.07 -28.08 -2.14
CA LEU A 140 6.22 -27.27 -2.55
C LEU A 140 7.08 -26.85 -1.37
N GLN A 141 6.48 -26.44 -0.24
CA GLN A 141 7.20 -26.13 0.99
C GLN A 141 8.03 -27.33 1.48
N LYS A 142 7.38 -28.49 1.60
CA LYS A 142 8.03 -29.73 2.06
C LYS A 142 9.15 -30.15 1.13
N PHE A 143 8.89 -30.16 -0.18
CA PHE A 143 9.88 -30.50 -1.20
C PHE A 143 11.11 -29.60 -1.09
N LEU A 144 10.95 -28.28 -1.07
CA LEU A 144 12.09 -27.37 -1.08
C LEU A 144 12.91 -27.46 0.21
N ALA A 145 12.25 -27.63 1.36
CA ALA A 145 12.92 -27.87 2.64
C ALA A 145 13.73 -29.17 2.63
N THR A 146 13.14 -30.29 2.18
CA THR A 146 13.82 -31.59 2.09
C THR A 146 14.95 -31.56 1.06
N TYR A 147 14.73 -30.96 -0.11
CA TYR A 147 15.71 -30.83 -1.19
C TYR A 147 16.99 -30.15 -0.70
N LEU A 148 16.85 -29.02 0.00
CA LEU A 148 17.98 -28.26 0.51
C LEU A 148 18.69 -28.93 1.69
N VAL A 149 18.00 -29.76 2.48
CA VAL A 149 18.66 -30.56 3.53
C VAL A 149 19.57 -31.63 2.90
N LEU A 150 19.13 -32.25 1.80
CA LEU A 150 19.88 -33.32 1.13
C LEU A 150 21.00 -32.80 0.21
N LEU A 151 20.94 -31.54 -0.24
CA LEU A 151 21.93 -30.95 -1.12
C LEU A 151 23.28 -30.72 -0.40
N PRO A 152 24.45 -30.91 -1.05
CA PRO A 152 25.75 -30.59 -0.46
C PRO A 152 25.86 -29.11 -0.06
N GLU A 153 26.50 -28.80 1.07
CA GLU A 153 26.61 -27.43 1.61
C GLU A 153 27.21 -26.42 0.61
N GLU A 154 28.17 -26.86 -0.20
CA GLU A 154 28.83 -26.02 -1.22
C GLU A 154 27.87 -25.61 -2.35
N GLU A 155 26.88 -26.45 -2.67
CA GLU A 155 25.92 -26.21 -3.75
C GLU A 155 24.68 -25.42 -3.31
N LYS A 156 24.34 -25.44 -2.01
CA LYS A 156 23.13 -24.77 -1.47
C LYS A 156 23.06 -23.29 -1.82
N GLY A 157 24.17 -22.57 -1.67
CA GLY A 157 24.23 -21.14 -1.98
C GLY A 157 24.00 -20.84 -3.46
N SER A 158 24.69 -21.57 -4.34
CA SER A 158 24.55 -21.48 -5.81
C SER A 158 23.13 -21.80 -6.26
N PHE A 159 22.54 -22.88 -5.75
CA PHE A 159 21.18 -23.28 -6.08
C PHE A 159 20.15 -22.23 -5.66
N LEU A 160 20.20 -21.75 -4.41
CA LEU A 160 19.26 -20.75 -3.92
C LEU A 160 19.36 -19.42 -4.66
N LEU A 161 20.58 -18.97 -4.98
CA LEU A 161 20.77 -17.77 -5.78
C LEU A 161 20.13 -17.89 -7.16
N LYS A 162 20.40 -19.00 -7.88
CA LYS A 162 19.79 -19.25 -9.19
C LYS A 162 18.26 -19.42 -9.11
N PHE A 163 17.76 -20.03 -8.04
CA PHE A 163 16.32 -20.17 -7.79
C PHE A 163 15.65 -18.80 -7.64
N ILE A 164 16.22 -17.91 -6.83
CA ILE A 164 15.70 -16.54 -6.64
C ILE A 164 15.82 -15.73 -7.94
N GLN A 165 16.93 -15.85 -8.67
CA GLN A 165 17.10 -15.19 -9.97
C GLN A 165 16.08 -15.68 -11.01
N LYS A 166 15.69 -16.96 -11.00
CA LYS A 166 14.63 -17.46 -11.88
C LYS A 166 13.28 -16.78 -11.59
N MET A 167 13.03 -16.38 -10.34
CA MET A 167 11.83 -15.61 -9.97
C MET A 167 11.80 -14.20 -10.59
N THR A 168 12.91 -13.67 -11.14
CA THR A 168 12.94 -12.38 -11.84
C THR A 168 13.00 -12.50 -13.37
N SER A 169 13.52 -13.62 -13.88
CA SER A 169 13.76 -13.83 -15.32
C SER A 169 12.50 -13.92 -16.20
N ARG A 170 11.31 -14.10 -15.61
CA ARG A 170 10.03 -14.32 -16.31
C ARG A 170 8.93 -13.45 -15.71
N HIS A 171 7.86 -13.24 -16.47
CA HIS A 171 6.63 -12.64 -15.94
C HIS A 171 5.92 -13.64 -15.03
N TRP A 172 6.05 -13.45 -13.73
CA TRP A 172 5.35 -14.26 -12.74
C TRP A 172 4.07 -13.57 -12.24
N CYS A 173 3.01 -14.34 -12.08
CA CYS A 173 1.78 -13.89 -11.45
C CYS A 173 1.92 -13.89 -9.91
N ALA A 174 1.04 -13.16 -9.23
CA ALA A 174 1.06 -13.01 -7.76
C ALA A 174 0.92 -14.33 -7.00
N VAL A 175 0.07 -15.25 -7.48
CA VAL A 175 -0.23 -16.52 -6.80
C VAL A 175 0.99 -17.45 -6.74
N PRO A 176 1.65 -17.80 -7.85
CA PRO A 176 2.90 -18.58 -7.80
C PRO A 176 3.99 -17.94 -6.95
N ILE A 177 4.21 -16.62 -7.06
CA ILE A 177 5.23 -15.93 -6.27
C ILE A 177 4.95 -16.05 -4.78
N LEU A 178 3.70 -15.88 -4.34
CA LEU A 178 3.33 -16.08 -2.94
C LEU A 178 3.73 -17.47 -2.43
N PHE A 179 3.40 -18.53 -3.16
CA PHE A 179 3.69 -19.90 -2.74
C PHE A 179 5.19 -20.25 -2.81
N LEU A 180 5.94 -19.69 -3.77
CA LEU A 180 7.39 -19.81 -3.84
C LEU A 180 8.07 -19.07 -2.69
N SER A 181 7.65 -17.83 -2.40
CA SER A 181 8.12 -17.06 -1.24
C SER A 181 7.83 -17.80 0.07
N MET A 182 6.63 -18.38 0.19
CA MET A 182 6.25 -19.17 1.36
C MET A 182 7.07 -20.47 1.48
N ALA A 183 7.40 -21.13 0.36
CA ALA A 183 8.30 -22.28 0.35
C ALA A 183 9.71 -21.89 0.80
N LEU A 184 10.25 -20.77 0.32
CA LEU A 184 11.55 -20.24 0.74
C LEU A 184 11.56 -19.93 2.25
N ALA A 185 10.48 -19.36 2.79
CA ALA A 185 10.35 -19.06 4.22
C ALA A 185 10.31 -20.33 5.10
N HIS A 186 9.88 -21.47 4.54
CA HIS A 186 9.77 -22.72 5.28
C HIS A 186 11.10 -23.50 5.36
N ILE A 187 12.11 -23.12 4.58
CA ILE A 187 13.42 -23.77 4.62
C ILE A 187 14.01 -23.64 6.05
N PRO A 188 14.61 -24.71 6.60
CA PRO A 188 15.38 -24.63 7.84
C PRO A 188 16.50 -23.59 7.75
N THR A 189 16.92 -23.03 8.87
CA THR A 189 17.98 -21.99 8.88
C THR A 189 19.28 -22.53 8.25
N CYS A 190 19.72 -21.91 7.15
CA CYS A 190 20.97 -22.25 6.48
C CYS A 190 21.68 -20.96 6.01
N LYS A 191 22.88 -20.69 6.53
CA LYS A 191 23.62 -19.43 6.33
C LYS A 191 24.38 -19.41 5.01
N VAL A 192 23.66 -19.29 3.89
CA VAL A 192 24.25 -19.50 2.54
C VAL A 192 24.14 -18.29 1.62
N LEU A 193 23.14 -17.42 1.79
CA LEU A 193 22.97 -16.24 0.92
C LEU A 193 23.89 -15.09 1.35
N GLY A 194 24.68 -14.57 0.40
CA GLY A 194 25.48 -13.35 0.57
C GLY A 194 24.80 -12.11 -0.01
N ALA A 195 25.59 -11.07 -0.29
CA ALA A 195 25.11 -9.81 -0.88
C ALA A 195 24.36 -9.99 -2.21
N GLU A 196 24.85 -10.88 -3.09
CA GLU A 196 24.18 -11.20 -4.36
C GLU A 196 22.78 -11.79 -4.16
N GLY A 197 22.58 -12.56 -3.08
CA GLY A 197 21.27 -13.12 -2.73
C GLY A 197 20.29 -12.03 -2.30
N LEU A 198 20.73 -11.08 -1.47
CA LEU A 198 19.91 -9.92 -1.09
C LEU A 198 19.58 -9.04 -2.30
N GLN A 199 20.53 -8.87 -3.21
CA GLN A 199 20.31 -8.17 -4.46
C GLN A 199 19.26 -8.86 -5.32
N ALA A 200 19.35 -10.18 -5.51
CA ALA A 200 18.38 -10.94 -6.28
C ALA A 200 16.96 -10.87 -5.65
N LEU A 201 16.86 -10.94 -4.31
CA LEU A 201 15.58 -10.75 -3.61
C LEU A 201 15.02 -9.34 -3.79
N ARG A 202 15.89 -8.32 -3.79
CA ARG A 202 15.51 -6.93 -4.11
C ARG A 202 14.91 -6.84 -5.51
N ASP A 203 15.51 -7.51 -6.49
CA ASP A 203 15.03 -7.51 -7.87
C ASP A 203 13.66 -8.22 -8.01
N VAL A 204 13.39 -9.26 -7.21
CA VAL A 204 12.04 -9.86 -7.11
C VAL A 204 11.02 -8.83 -6.63
N LEU A 205 11.32 -8.11 -5.54
CA LEU A 205 10.44 -7.09 -4.98
C LEU A 205 10.19 -5.93 -5.93
N GLN A 206 11.26 -5.45 -6.58
CA GLN A 206 11.22 -4.24 -7.41
C GLN A 206 10.75 -4.49 -8.83
N SER A 207 11.01 -5.65 -9.44
CA SER A 207 10.70 -5.89 -10.86
C SER A 207 9.52 -6.82 -11.07
N THR A 208 9.35 -7.84 -10.22
CA THR A 208 8.34 -8.89 -10.45
C THR A 208 6.99 -8.54 -9.85
N MET A 209 6.99 -7.91 -8.68
CA MET A 209 5.80 -7.74 -7.85
C MET A 209 5.07 -6.40 -8.06
N ILE A 210 5.56 -5.50 -8.92
CA ILE A 210 4.99 -4.13 -9.08
C ILE A 210 3.48 -4.17 -9.40
N THR A 211 3.05 -5.07 -10.27
CA THR A 211 1.67 -5.15 -10.79
C THR A 211 0.78 -6.11 -10.01
N HIS A 212 1.31 -6.77 -8.98
CA HIS A 212 0.56 -7.73 -8.18
C HIS A 212 -0.46 -7.03 -7.27
N GLN A 213 -1.52 -7.77 -6.93
CA GLN A 213 -2.54 -7.30 -5.99
C GLN A 213 -1.95 -7.05 -4.60
N ILE A 214 -2.40 -5.99 -3.93
CA ILE A 214 -1.79 -5.44 -2.72
C ILE A 214 -1.63 -6.50 -1.61
N LEU A 215 -2.71 -7.22 -1.27
CA LEU A 215 -2.67 -8.22 -0.20
C LEU A 215 -1.68 -9.37 -0.50
N LEU A 216 -1.74 -9.94 -1.70
CA LEU A 216 -0.85 -11.04 -2.11
C LEU A 216 0.61 -10.58 -2.20
N ARG A 217 0.83 -9.36 -2.68
CA ARG A 217 2.14 -8.72 -2.74
C ARG A 217 2.72 -8.48 -1.35
N GLY A 218 1.90 -7.99 -0.41
CA GLY A 218 2.27 -7.81 0.99
C GLY A 218 2.62 -9.15 1.66
N ALA A 219 1.78 -10.17 1.49
CA ALA A 219 2.03 -11.50 2.07
C ALA A 219 3.30 -12.16 1.52
N ALA A 220 3.54 -12.05 0.21
CA ALA A 220 4.78 -12.53 -0.41
C ALA A 220 6.01 -11.77 0.11
N GLN A 221 5.92 -10.43 0.28
CA GLN A 221 6.97 -9.64 0.93
C GLN A 221 7.26 -10.11 2.36
N CYS A 222 6.23 -10.44 3.15
CA CYS A 222 6.42 -11.00 4.50
C CYS A 222 7.22 -12.31 4.47
N HIS A 223 6.84 -13.24 3.60
CA HIS A 223 7.53 -14.51 3.47
C HIS A 223 8.95 -14.37 2.92
N LEU A 224 9.18 -13.46 1.96
CA LEU A 224 10.53 -13.18 1.47
C LEU A 224 11.43 -12.61 2.57
N LEU A 225 10.94 -11.70 3.42
CA LEU A 225 11.72 -11.22 4.57
C LEU A 225 12.02 -12.36 5.56
N GLN A 226 11.07 -13.24 5.85
CA GLN A 226 11.28 -14.42 6.68
C GLN A 226 12.33 -15.37 6.09
N ALA A 227 12.28 -15.60 4.77
CA ALA A 227 13.29 -16.35 4.06
C ALA A 227 14.66 -15.68 4.17
N THR A 228 14.75 -14.36 3.97
CA THR A 228 16.00 -13.59 4.12
C THR A 228 16.62 -13.81 5.50
N MET A 229 15.86 -13.66 6.57
CA MET A 229 16.36 -13.83 7.94
C MET A 229 16.90 -15.25 8.20
N ARG A 230 16.29 -16.28 7.59
CA ARG A 230 16.70 -17.67 7.77
C ARG A 230 17.89 -18.08 6.90
N LEU A 231 18.01 -17.51 5.71
CA LEU A 231 18.93 -17.96 4.66
C LEU A 231 20.21 -17.11 4.55
N THR A 232 20.21 -15.89 5.10
CA THR A 232 21.33 -14.95 4.96
C THR A 232 22.53 -15.36 5.80
N ASN A 233 23.70 -15.40 5.17
CA ASN A 233 24.99 -15.46 5.85
C ASN A 233 25.42 -14.04 6.25
N VAL A 234 25.19 -13.70 7.51
CA VAL A 234 25.49 -12.37 8.08
C VAL A 234 26.97 -12.00 7.99
N GLU A 235 27.89 -12.97 8.00
CA GLU A 235 29.34 -12.71 7.88
C GLU A 235 29.75 -12.23 6.48
N LYS A 236 28.94 -12.53 5.46
CA LYS A 236 29.16 -12.12 4.07
C LYS A 236 28.43 -10.84 3.68
N VAL A 237 27.64 -10.28 4.60
CA VAL A 237 26.71 -9.18 4.33
C VAL A 237 26.94 -8.04 5.32
N SER A 238 26.88 -6.81 4.81
CA SER A 238 26.95 -5.58 5.60
C SER A 238 25.55 -5.05 5.93
N LEU A 239 25.44 -4.26 7.00
CA LEU A 239 24.18 -3.59 7.36
C LEU A 239 23.66 -2.64 6.27
N LEU A 240 24.53 -2.14 5.39
CA LEU A 240 24.14 -1.34 4.23
C LEU A 240 23.34 -2.17 3.19
N GLU A 241 23.78 -3.39 2.92
CA GLU A 241 23.09 -4.30 1.99
C GLU A 241 21.75 -4.75 2.59
N VAL A 242 21.72 -5.02 3.91
CA VAL A 242 20.48 -5.32 4.64
C VAL A 242 19.51 -4.13 4.57
N SER A 243 19.96 -2.92 4.86
CA SER A 243 19.09 -1.74 4.88
C SER A 243 18.56 -1.39 3.48
N SER A 244 19.37 -1.58 2.43
CA SER A 244 18.93 -1.44 1.03
C SER A 244 17.85 -2.47 0.65
N PHE A 245 17.98 -3.71 1.11
CA PHE A 245 16.94 -4.73 0.94
C PHE A 245 15.65 -4.36 1.68
N LEU A 246 15.76 -3.97 2.95
CA LEU A 246 14.61 -3.56 3.77
C LEU A 246 13.86 -2.36 3.18
N LEU A 247 14.57 -1.40 2.58
CA LEU A 247 13.96 -0.25 1.92
C LEU A 247 13.05 -0.62 0.74
N SER A 248 13.29 -1.80 0.14
CA SER A 248 12.49 -2.29 -0.99
C SER A 248 11.17 -2.94 -0.54
N LEU A 249 11.02 -3.21 0.76
CA LEU A 249 9.75 -3.62 1.35
C LEU A 249 8.87 -2.40 1.59
N ARG A 250 7.58 -2.52 1.32
CA ARG A 250 6.60 -1.44 1.50
C ARG A 250 6.02 -1.51 2.91
N PRO A 251 6.26 -0.51 3.79
CA PRO A 251 5.67 -0.47 5.12
C PRO A 251 4.13 -0.43 5.10
N GLU A 252 3.55 0.07 4.01
CA GLU A 252 2.11 0.13 3.77
C GLU A 252 1.53 -1.22 3.34
N GLU A 253 2.36 -2.27 3.24
CA GLU A 253 1.92 -3.62 2.82
C GLU A 253 2.52 -4.77 3.66
N SER A 254 3.72 -4.62 4.23
CA SER A 254 4.44 -5.74 4.85
C SER A 254 5.24 -5.36 6.10
N LEU A 255 6.18 -4.42 6.00
CA LEU A 255 7.13 -4.08 7.07
C LEU A 255 6.65 -2.88 7.90
N ARG A 256 5.58 -3.08 8.69
CA ARG A 256 5.10 -2.08 9.64
C ARG A 256 5.52 -2.44 11.07
N ARG A 257 5.90 -1.43 11.86
CA ARG A 257 6.15 -1.58 13.30
C ARG A 257 4.93 -2.16 14.03
N ASP A 258 5.17 -2.87 15.12
CA ASP A 258 4.18 -3.62 15.95
C ASP A 258 3.54 -4.84 15.29
N THR A 259 3.97 -5.20 14.08
CA THR A 259 3.64 -6.50 13.49
C THR A 259 4.56 -7.59 14.04
N PHE A 260 4.12 -8.84 13.98
CA PHE A 260 4.97 -9.98 14.36
C PHE A 260 6.26 -10.04 13.52
N LEU A 261 6.15 -9.72 12.22
CA LEU A 261 7.29 -9.67 11.30
C LEU A 261 8.35 -8.64 11.71
N TRP A 262 7.93 -7.46 12.18
CA TRP A 262 8.84 -6.45 12.72
C TRP A 262 9.60 -6.98 13.92
N ILE A 263 8.90 -7.63 14.87
CA ILE A 263 9.50 -8.21 16.07
C ILE A 263 10.49 -9.34 15.70
N GLU A 264 10.16 -10.19 14.72
CA GLU A 264 11.08 -11.22 14.20
C GLU A 264 12.36 -10.60 13.64
N LEU A 265 12.25 -9.54 12.82
CA LEU A 265 13.40 -8.83 12.26
C LEU A 265 14.28 -8.21 13.34
N CYS A 266 13.64 -7.58 14.30
CA CYS A 266 14.24 -7.01 15.48
C CYS A 266 15.04 -8.06 16.28
N SER A 267 14.45 -9.23 16.54
CA SER A 267 15.12 -10.35 17.20
C SER A 267 16.31 -10.88 16.38
N TRP A 268 16.14 -11.01 15.06
CA TRP A 268 17.20 -11.45 14.16
C TRP A 268 18.39 -10.50 14.13
N LEU A 269 18.15 -9.18 14.06
CA LEU A 269 19.21 -8.16 14.14
C LEU A 269 19.94 -8.21 15.49
N GLN A 270 19.21 -8.36 16.59
CA GLN A 270 19.79 -8.46 17.93
C GLN A 270 20.76 -9.64 18.06
N VAL A 271 20.36 -10.82 17.57
CA VAL A 271 21.17 -12.05 17.66
C VAL A 271 22.42 -11.97 16.79
N ASN A 272 22.34 -11.31 15.64
CA ASN A 272 23.43 -11.27 14.65
C ASN A 272 24.26 -9.97 14.68
N ASP A 273 23.97 -9.03 15.59
CA ASP A 273 24.56 -7.69 15.61
C ASP A 273 26.10 -7.68 15.47
N ARG A 274 26.80 -8.64 16.10
CA ARG A 274 28.28 -8.73 16.08
C ARG A 274 28.86 -9.51 14.90
N CYS A 275 28.02 -10.17 14.11
CA CYS A 275 28.44 -11.10 13.06
C CYS A 275 28.43 -10.47 11.67
N PHE A 276 27.89 -9.25 11.51
CA PHE A 276 27.85 -8.59 10.21
C PHE A 276 29.24 -8.22 9.70
N ARG A 277 29.41 -8.28 8.37
CA ARG A 277 30.63 -7.80 7.70
C ARG A 277 30.83 -6.32 7.99
N LYS A 278 31.95 -5.96 8.62
CA LYS A 278 32.33 -4.57 8.87
C LYS A 278 32.48 -3.82 7.55
N SER A 279 31.92 -2.62 7.45
CA SER A 279 32.18 -1.73 6.33
C SER A 279 33.60 -1.18 6.42
N VAL A 280 34.25 -0.92 5.28
CA VAL A 280 35.64 -0.41 5.16
C VAL A 280 35.88 0.93 5.91
N THR A 281 34.82 1.60 6.39
CA THR A 281 34.90 2.92 7.04
C THR A 281 34.89 2.90 8.58
N SER A 282 34.99 1.73 9.25
CA SER A 282 34.91 1.63 10.71
C SER A 282 36.18 1.02 11.33
N ASP A 283 37.23 1.82 11.47
CA ASP A 283 38.53 1.43 12.05
C ASP A 283 38.69 1.78 13.55
N SER A 284 37.60 2.07 14.27
CA SER A 284 37.68 2.27 15.73
C SER A 284 37.43 0.98 16.52
N GLU A 285 38.48 0.49 17.17
CA GLU A 285 38.46 -0.60 18.16
C GLU A 285 37.76 -0.16 19.46
N HIS A 286 36.46 0.11 19.43
CA HIS A 286 35.66 0.31 20.65
C HIS A 286 34.74 -0.88 20.84
N GLN A 287 35.09 -1.76 21.78
CA GLN A 287 34.52 -3.10 21.96
C GLN A 287 33.11 -3.13 22.60
N GLU A 288 32.50 -1.98 22.93
CA GLU A 288 31.26 -1.95 23.72
C GLU A 288 29.98 -1.55 22.95
N THR A 289 30.08 -0.87 21.81
CA THR A 289 28.90 -0.38 21.07
C THR A 289 28.40 -1.37 20.01
N SER A 290 27.07 -1.45 19.85
CA SER A 290 26.41 -2.30 18.85
C SER A 290 26.78 -1.86 17.43
N LEU A 291 27.06 -2.82 16.52
CA LEU A 291 27.37 -2.51 15.12
C LEU A 291 26.18 -1.85 14.42
N LEU A 292 24.95 -2.25 14.78
CA LEU A 292 23.73 -1.60 14.33
C LEU A 292 23.68 -0.13 14.76
N CYS A 293 23.95 0.18 16.03
CA CYS A 293 23.96 1.58 16.49
C CYS A 293 25.03 2.41 15.80
N GLN A 294 26.25 1.88 15.62
CA GLN A 294 27.32 2.55 14.89
C GLN A 294 26.94 2.82 13.42
N TYR A 295 26.29 1.85 12.77
CA TYR A 295 25.78 2.01 11.41
C TYR A 295 24.71 3.11 11.33
N VAL A 296 23.77 3.14 12.27
CA VAL A 296 22.73 4.18 12.32
C VAL A 296 23.33 5.57 12.56
N HIS A 297 24.32 5.71 13.45
CA HIS A 297 25.08 6.97 13.62
C HIS A 297 25.70 7.42 12.30
N SER A 298 26.43 6.52 11.63
CA SER A 298 27.03 6.81 10.31
C SER A 298 25.97 7.22 9.27
N LEU A 299 24.82 6.56 9.28
CA LEU A 299 23.72 6.83 8.35
C LEU A 299 23.09 8.21 8.60
N VAL A 300 22.82 8.56 9.86
CA VAL A 300 22.29 9.87 10.27
C VAL A 300 23.30 10.97 9.91
N GLU A 301 24.59 10.78 10.21
CA GLU A 301 25.63 11.74 9.84
C GLU A 301 25.72 11.94 8.33
N LYS A 302 25.74 10.85 7.55
CA LYS A 302 25.77 10.91 6.08
C LYS A 302 24.54 11.62 5.51
N TYR A 303 23.37 11.38 6.08
CA TYR A 303 22.13 12.02 5.65
C TYR A 303 22.18 13.55 5.79
N PHE A 304 22.75 14.05 6.89
CA PHE A 304 22.87 15.49 7.16
C PHE A 304 24.11 16.17 6.56
N LYS A 305 25.04 15.42 5.95
CA LYS A 305 26.18 16.00 5.21
C LYS A 305 25.67 16.67 3.93
N THR A 306 25.84 17.98 3.84
CA THR A 306 25.55 18.75 2.62
C THR A 306 26.83 18.91 1.80
N PRO A 307 26.85 18.58 0.50
CA PRO A 307 28.01 18.84 -0.36
C PRO A 307 28.28 20.36 -0.39
N SER A 308 29.55 20.73 -0.28
CA SER A 308 30.00 22.12 -0.12
C SER A 308 29.97 22.94 -1.42
N SER A 309 29.64 22.34 -2.58
CA SER A 309 29.93 22.97 -3.88
C SER A 309 28.93 22.75 -5.03
N GLU A 310 27.71 22.29 -4.80
CA GLU A 310 26.71 22.21 -5.88
C GLU A 310 25.69 23.34 -5.75
N ARG A 311 25.46 24.07 -6.86
CA ARG A 311 24.38 25.06 -7.01
C ARG A 311 23.15 24.50 -6.31
N GLU A 312 22.56 25.24 -5.38
CA GLU A 312 21.37 24.81 -4.62
C GLU A 312 20.36 24.19 -5.60
N ASN A 313 20.33 22.86 -5.65
CA ASN A 313 19.39 22.16 -6.51
C ASN A 313 18.01 22.56 -6.00
N CYS A 314 17.21 23.21 -6.84
CA CYS A 314 15.87 23.67 -6.46
C CYS A 314 14.91 22.51 -6.17
N PHE A 315 15.31 21.26 -6.45
CA PHE A 315 14.48 20.07 -6.27
C PHE A 315 14.50 19.54 -4.84
N MET A 316 13.38 18.93 -4.45
CA MET A 316 13.24 18.25 -3.17
C MET A 316 14.18 17.04 -3.10
N PRO A 317 14.85 16.77 -1.95
CA PRO A 317 15.62 15.54 -1.75
C PRO A 317 14.76 14.28 -1.81
N ASP A 318 15.39 13.14 -2.09
CA ASP A 318 14.73 11.85 -2.19
C ASP A 318 14.10 11.41 -0.85
N TRP A 319 12.78 11.19 -0.88
CA TRP A 319 11.99 10.69 0.25
C TRP A 319 12.42 9.29 0.72
N PHE A 320 13.03 8.48 -0.15
CA PHE A 320 13.51 7.15 0.22
C PHE A 320 14.68 7.20 1.20
N GLU A 321 15.55 8.21 1.12
CA GLU A 321 16.65 8.40 2.10
C GLU A 321 16.08 8.68 3.49
N ALA A 322 15.12 9.61 3.60
CA ALA A 322 14.47 9.95 4.87
C ALA A 322 13.74 8.75 5.48
N LYS A 323 13.06 7.95 4.63
CA LYS A 323 12.36 6.72 5.03
C LYS A 323 13.34 5.67 5.55
N LEU A 324 14.48 5.48 4.89
CA LEU A 324 15.53 4.56 5.31
C LEU A 324 16.07 4.96 6.70
N VAL A 325 16.46 6.22 6.87
CA VAL A 325 17.01 6.74 8.13
C VAL A 325 16.00 6.56 9.27
N ALA A 326 14.73 6.95 9.07
CA ALA A 326 13.68 6.77 10.07
C ALA A 326 13.48 5.29 10.45
N THR A 327 13.41 4.41 9.46
CA THR A 327 13.22 2.96 9.67
C THR A 327 14.38 2.36 10.47
N MET A 328 15.62 2.73 10.14
CA MET A 328 16.81 2.23 10.83
C MET A 328 16.96 2.79 12.25
N ILE A 329 16.60 4.05 12.51
CA ILE A 329 16.53 4.61 13.87
C ILE A 329 15.54 3.80 14.72
N LEU A 330 14.34 3.52 14.19
CA LEU A 330 13.32 2.76 14.90
C LEU A 330 13.75 1.31 15.15
N LEU A 331 14.32 0.64 14.15
CA LEU A 331 14.85 -0.72 14.30
C LEU A 331 15.94 -0.80 15.38
N ALA A 332 16.93 0.11 15.35
CA ALA A 332 17.99 0.14 16.36
C ALA A 332 17.42 0.39 17.77
N SER A 333 16.44 1.30 17.89
CA SER A 333 15.79 1.62 19.16
C SER A 333 14.99 0.44 19.73
N ASP A 334 14.24 -0.26 18.88
CA ASP A 334 13.46 -1.43 19.31
C ASP A 334 14.38 -2.62 19.64
N VAL A 335 15.48 -2.82 18.88
CA VAL A 335 16.54 -3.80 19.19
C VAL A 335 17.15 -3.54 20.56
N GLU A 336 17.49 -2.29 20.85
CA GLU A 336 18.01 -1.89 22.16
C GLU A 336 16.98 -2.12 23.28
N LEU A 337 15.72 -1.77 23.04
CA LEU A 337 14.62 -2.02 23.98
C LEU A 337 14.50 -3.51 24.31
N MET A 338 14.57 -4.42 23.32
CA MET A 338 14.53 -5.86 23.60
C MET A 338 15.75 -6.33 24.39
N ARG A 339 16.96 -5.89 24.02
CA ARG A 339 18.19 -6.21 24.75
C ARG A 339 18.10 -5.83 26.23
N ASN A 340 17.50 -4.68 26.52
CA ASN A 340 17.31 -4.21 27.88
C ASN A 340 16.22 -4.99 28.64
N LYS A 341 15.14 -5.40 27.98
CA LYS A 341 14.12 -6.30 28.57
C LYS A 341 14.73 -7.64 29.00
N TYR A 342 15.62 -8.23 28.18
CA TYR A 342 16.27 -9.50 28.53
C TYR A 342 17.31 -9.38 29.65
N SER A 343 17.95 -8.22 29.81
CA SER A 343 18.96 -7.99 30.86
C SER A 343 18.39 -7.55 32.22
N GLY A 344 17.07 -7.38 32.34
CA GLY A 344 16.40 -7.04 33.60
C GLY A 344 16.64 -5.61 34.10
N LYS A 345 17.22 -4.72 33.28
CA LYS A 345 17.44 -3.32 33.64
C LYS A 345 16.10 -2.56 33.66
N SER A 346 15.67 -2.09 34.82
CA SER A 346 14.39 -1.38 35.01
C SER A 346 14.41 0.07 34.50
N ASN A 347 15.57 0.74 34.57
CA ASN A 347 15.79 2.08 34.03
C ASN A 347 16.59 2.00 32.74
N ILE A 348 15.92 2.21 31.61
CA ILE A 348 16.57 2.30 30.29
C ILE A 348 16.99 3.75 30.09
N GLU A 349 18.29 3.99 30.07
CA GLU A 349 18.87 5.25 29.62
C GLU A 349 18.89 5.25 28.09
N TRP A 350 18.16 6.17 27.46
CA TRP A 350 17.99 6.25 26.00
C TRP A 350 19.15 6.97 25.31
N ILE A 351 20.39 6.65 25.69
CA ILE A 351 21.60 7.38 25.28
C ILE A 351 21.79 7.32 23.76
N GLU A 352 21.68 6.12 23.17
CA GLU A 352 21.87 5.93 21.72
C GLU A 352 20.75 6.59 20.92
N LEU A 353 19.50 6.43 21.34
CA LEU A 353 18.35 7.08 20.71
C LEU A 353 18.42 8.60 20.79
N GLU A 354 18.84 9.15 21.93
CA GLU A 354 19.10 10.58 22.07
C GLU A 354 20.19 11.04 21.08
N ALA A 355 21.29 10.30 21.00
CA ALA A 355 22.37 10.58 20.07
C ALA A 355 21.94 10.50 18.59
N PHE A 356 21.05 9.57 18.22
CA PHE A 356 20.46 9.52 16.87
C PHE A 356 19.59 10.74 16.54
N LEU A 357 18.87 11.27 17.54
CA LEU A 357 17.95 12.40 17.37
C LEU A 357 18.65 13.76 17.46
N ASN A 358 19.77 13.87 18.17
CA ASN A 358 20.47 15.14 18.41
C ASN A 358 20.82 15.92 17.11
N PRO A 359 21.36 15.30 16.05
CA PRO A 359 21.61 16.01 14.78
C PRO A 359 20.36 16.62 14.17
N LEU A 360 19.21 15.93 14.27
CA LEU A 360 17.92 16.43 13.81
C LEU A 360 17.43 17.58 14.71
N LEU A 361 17.44 17.37 16.02
CA LEU A 361 16.97 18.35 17.01
C LEU A 361 17.76 19.66 16.94
N ASP A 362 19.08 19.61 16.76
CA ASP A 362 19.91 20.81 16.64
C ASP A 362 19.50 21.69 15.44
N VAL A 363 19.16 21.07 14.30
CA VAL A 363 18.66 21.80 13.14
C VAL A 363 17.25 22.33 13.41
N LEU A 364 16.34 21.49 13.90
CA LEU A 364 14.94 21.85 14.14
C LEU A 364 14.79 23.00 15.15
N MET A 365 15.62 23.02 16.19
CA MET A 365 15.61 24.10 17.19
C MET A 365 16.01 25.45 16.59
N ARG A 366 16.88 25.46 15.57
CA ARG A 366 17.41 26.67 14.94
C ARG A 366 16.58 27.18 13.74
N LEU A 367 15.57 26.44 13.29
CA LEU A 367 14.79 26.79 12.08
C LEU A 367 14.09 28.16 12.17
N GLY A 368 13.48 28.47 13.32
CA GLY A 368 12.78 29.73 13.54
C GLY A 368 13.71 30.94 13.67
N SER A 369 14.93 30.74 14.21
CA SER A 369 15.85 31.82 14.55
C SER A 369 16.97 32.05 13.53
N ASN A 370 17.37 31.04 12.75
CA ASN A 370 18.49 31.12 11.82
C ASN A 370 18.03 31.04 10.36
N ALA A 371 18.02 32.18 9.68
CA ALA A 371 17.63 32.28 8.27
C ALA A 371 18.65 31.69 7.28
N TYR A 372 19.88 31.37 7.70
CA TYR A 372 20.97 30.95 6.81
C TYR A 372 21.21 29.43 6.79
N ILE A 373 20.30 28.62 7.35
CA ILE A 373 20.40 27.16 7.25
C ILE A 373 20.20 26.77 5.78
N PRO A 374 21.12 25.98 5.17
CA PRO A 374 20.99 25.55 3.79
C PRO A 374 19.64 24.88 3.52
N THR A 375 18.98 25.24 2.42
CA THR A 375 17.63 24.75 2.07
C THR A 375 17.57 23.23 2.05
N LEU A 376 18.57 22.57 1.44
CA LEU A 376 18.66 21.11 1.40
C LEU A 376 18.70 20.47 2.80
N LYS A 377 19.43 21.09 3.74
CA LYS A 377 19.53 20.58 5.12
C LYS A 377 18.19 20.72 5.84
N THR A 378 17.48 21.82 5.62
CA THR A 378 16.13 22.04 6.15
C THR A 378 15.13 21.05 5.59
N ASP A 379 15.11 20.86 4.26
CA ASP A 379 14.21 19.91 3.59
C ASP A 379 14.46 18.49 4.10
N LYS A 380 15.72 18.05 4.18
CA LYS A 380 16.10 16.74 4.75
C LYS A 380 15.66 16.57 6.21
N SER A 381 15.84 17.58 7.06
CA SER A 381 15.39 17.55 8.47
C SER A 381 13.87 17.39 8.58
N LEU A 382 13.12 18.16 7.79
CA LEU A 382 11.66 18.14 7.82
C LEU A 382 11.08 16.84 7.25
N GLN A 383 11.70 16.26 6.21
CA GLN A 383 11.33 14.93 5.71
C GLN A 383 11.56 13.84 6.75
N LEU A 384 12.71 13.85 7.44
CA LEU A 384 12.99 12.88 8.50
C LEU A 384 12.03 13.04 9.68
N LEU A 385 11.74 14.28 10.09
CA LEU A 385 10.72 14.58 11.09
C LEU A 385 9.37 13.98 10.70
N LEU A 386 8.92 14.21 9.46
CA LEU A 386 7.64 13.68 8.98
C LEU A 386 7.62 12.15 9.06
N LYS A 387 8.68 11.47 8.62
CA LYS A 387 8.75 9.99 8.64
C LYS A 387 8.78 9.41 10.04
N LEU A 388 9.46 10.06 10.99
CA LEU A 388 9.43 9.65 12.39
C LEU A 388 8.03 9.86 13.01
N LEU A 389 7.34 10.95 12.71
CA LEU A 389 5.99 11.21 13.23
C LEU A 389 4.91 10.30 12.61
N GLN A 390 5.05 9.95 11.33
CA GLN A 390 4.14 9.03 10.63
C GLN A 390 4.23 7.58 11.13
N THR A 391 5.23 7.24 11.95
CA THR A 391 5.34 5.92 12.56
C THR A 391 4.31 5.79 13.69
N ARG A 392 3.19 5.12 13.42
CA ARG A 392 2.10 4.93 14.37
C ARG A 392 2.05 3.49 14.89
N SER A 393 1.78 3.35 16.19
CA SER A 393 1.47 2.05 16.81
C SER A 393 -0.02 1.74 16.72
N LEU A 394 -0.36 0.52 16.30
CA LEU A 394 -1.75 0.03 16.21
C LEU A 394 -2.29 -0.44 17.57
N LYS A 395 -1.42 -0.93 18.46
CA LYS A 395 -1.80 -1.67 19.68
C LYS A 395 -1.95 -0.80 20.94
N CYS A 396 -1.51 0.46 20.90
CA CYS A 396 -1.51 1.30 22.11
C CYS A 396 -2.79 2.13 22.24
N SER A 397 -3.73 1.66 23.08
CA SER A 397 -4.80 2.51 23.62
C SER A 397 -4.28 3.56 24.60
N ASN A 398 -3.12 3.31 25.23
CA ASN A 398 -2.42 4.23 26.12
C ASN A 398 -1.04 4.63 25.55
N THR A 399 -0.72 5.92 25.56
CA THR A 399 0.52 6.48 25.01
C THR A 399 1.80 6.10 25.77
N GLN A 400 1.70 5.48 26.93
CA GLN A 400 2.83 5.10 27.80
C GLN A 400 3.35 3.67 27.57
N ASP A 401 2.62 2.83 26.84
CA ASP A 401 2.99 1.42 26.65
C ASP A 401 4.17 1.28 25.66
N ASP A 402 4.30 2.23 24.74
CA ASP A 402 5.38 2.31 23.77
C ASP A 402 6.46 3.32 24.19
N ARG A 403 7.47 2.82 24.90
CA ARG A 403 8.54 3.65 25.45
C ARG A 403 9.40 4.34 24.38
N VAL A 404 9.59 3.71 23.21
CA VAL A 404 10.42 4.25 22.12
C VAL A 404 9.71 5.44 21.48
N LEU A 405 8.46 5.26 21.03
CA LEU A 405 7.71 6.35 20.43
C LEU A 405 7.46 7.48 21.43
N PHE A 406 7.16 7.15 22.69
CA PHE A 406 7.00 8.17 23.72
C PHE A 406 8.25 9.02 23.91
N PHE A 407 9.44 8.41 23.91
CA PHE A 407 10.71 9.14 24.00
C PHE A 407 10.94 10.03 22.77
N ILE A 408 10.77 9.49 21.56
CA ILE A 408 10.89 10.25 20.30
C ILE A 408 9.93 11.46 20.32
N TRP A 409 8.67 11.23 20.65
CA TRP A 409 7.67 12.30 20.71
C TRP A 409 8.01 13.36 21.75
N LYS A 410 8.45 12.96 22.95
CA LYS A 410 8.87 13.89 24.01
C LYS A 410 10.04 14.77 23.54
N SER A 411 11.03 14.20 22.87
CA SER A 411 12.17 14.94 22.33
C SER A 411 11.74 15.91 21.22
N LEU A 412 10.87 15.46 20.31
CA LEU A 412 10.36 16.25 19.17
C LEU A 412 9.36 17.35 19.56
N VAL A 413 8.76 17.32 20.75
CA VAL A 413 7.91 18.40 21.26
C VAL A 413 8.71 19.69 21.50
N THR A 414 9.99 19.57 21.85
CA THR A 414 10.85 20.72 22.19
C THR A 414 10.97 21.74 21.04
N PRO A 415 11.29 21.35 19.79
CA PRO A 415 11.42 22.28 18.66
C PRO A 415 10.11 22.77 18.04
N VAL A 416 8.93 22.35 18.51
CA VAL A 416 7.64 22.62 17.84
C VAL A 416 7.42 24.11 17.54
N GLU A 417 7.73 25.01 18.47
CA GLU A 417 7.56 26.46 18.25
C GLU A 417 8.43 26.98 17.10
N SER A 418 9.71 26.58 17.08
CA SER A 418 10.67 26.93 16.03
C SER A 418 10.21 26.41 14.66
N ILE A 419 9.67 25.19 14.63
CA ILE A 419 9.14 24.56 13.41
C ILE A 419 7.89 25.30 12.92
N LEU A 420 6.93 25.59 13.80
CA LEU A 420 5.70 26.29 13.43
C LEU A 420 5.96 27.73 12.96
N GLU A 421 6.90 28.45 13.59
CA GLU A 421 7.34 29.77 13.13
C GLU A 421 7.97 29.71 11.74
N PHE A 422 8.85 28.73 11.50
CA PHE A 422 9.45 28.50 10.19
C PHE A 422 8.39 28.19 9.13
N ILE A 423 7.50 27.22 9.38
CA ILE A 423 6.43 26.85 8.44
C ILE A 423 5.52 28.04 8.15
N LEU A 424 5.13 28.80 9.18
CA LEU A 424 4.31 29.99 9.01
C LEU A 424 5.02 31.02 8.12
N ARG A 425 6.30 31.30 8.37
CA ARG A 425 7.08 32.20 7.52
C ARG A 425 7.10 31.72 6.07
N ARG A 426 7.43 30.46 5.83
CA ARG A 426 7.52 29.90 4.46
C ARG A 426 6.19 29.94 3.70
N LEU A 427 5.07 29.59 4.36
CA LEU A 427 3.75 29.52 3.71
C LEU A 427 3.09 30.90 3.53
N THR A 428 3.40 31.86 4.40
CA THR A 428 2.73 33.18 4.39
C THR A 428 3.55 34.28 3.73
N THR A 429 4.88 34.17 3.75
CA THR A 429 5.79 35.14 3.17
C THR A 429 6.10 34.77 1.72
N ASP A 430 6.56 35.75 0.94
CA ASP A 430 6.92 35.69 -0.47
C ASP A 430 8.12 34.76 -0.84
N GLU A 431 8.36 33.72 -0.05
CA GLU A 431 9.52 32.82 -0.16
C GLU A 431 9.27 31.63 -1.10
N LEU A 432 8.03 31.11 -1.21
CA LEU A 432 7.67 30.12 -2.22
C LEU A 432 7.38 30.85 -3.53
N SER A 433 8.21 30.65 -4.55
CA SER A 433 8.17 31.47 -5.77
C SER A 433 8.18 30.67 -7.07
N THR A 434 8.59 29.41 -7.02
CA THR A 434 8.72 28.53 -8.17
C THR A 434 7.74 27.36 -8.10
N VAL A 435 7.50 26.68 -9.24
CA VAL A 435 6.66 25.47 -9.27
C VAL A 435 7.29 24.34 -8.45
N GLY A 436 8.62 24.23 -8.42
CA GLY A 436 9.33 23.23 -7.60
C GLY A 436 9.17 23.44 -6.09
N ASP A 437 8.72 24.62 -5.66
CA ASP A 437 8.41 24.90 -4.25
C ASP A 437 7.06 24.31 -3.81
N LEU A 438 6.23 23.82 -4.73
CA LEU A 438 4.98 23.14 -4.38
C LEU A 438 5.23 21.83 -3.65
N ASP A 439 6.27 21.08 -4.00
CA ASP A 439 6.66 19.88 -3.26
C ASP A 439 7.05 20.23 -1.80
N ARG A 440 7.67 21.41 -1.59
CA ARG A 440 8.00 21.93 -0.25
C ARG A 440 6.75 22.33 0.51
N CYS A 441 5.80 22.97 -0.17
CA CYS A 441 4.48 23.24 0.39
C CYS A 441 3.83 21.94 0.89
N ASP A 442 3.91 20.86 0.12
CA ASP A 442 3.33 19.55 0.48
C ASP A 442 3.96 18.96 1.73
N LEU A 443 5.28 19.01 1.82
CA LEU A 443 6.01 18.60 3.02
C LEU A 443 5.57 19.42 4.24
N TYR A 444 5.49 20.75 4.12
CA TYR A 444 5.10 21.62 5.23
C TYR A 444 3.66 21.37 5.67
N LEU A 445 2.72 21.23 4.72
CA LEU A 445 1.32 20.96 5.01
C LEU A 445 1.11 19.57 5.61
N ALA A 446 1.83 18.55 5.14
CA ALA A 446 1.79 17.20 5.71
C ALA A 446 2.30 17.13 7.15
N LEU A 447 3.20 18.03 7.55
CA LEU A 447 3.70 18.12 8.92
C LEU A 447 2.69 18.70 9.91
N ILE A 448 1.79 19.61 9.47
CA ILE A 448 0.89 20.32 10.40
C ILE A 448 0.01 19.33 11.18
N PRO A 449 -0.75 18.40 10.55
CA PRO A 449 -1.59 17.47 11.30
C PRO A 449 -0.79 16.60 12.28
N GLU A 450 0.40 16.15 11.89
CA GLU A 450 1.26 15.32 12.73
C GLU A 450 1.81 16.08 13.94
N ILE A 451 2.17 17.36 13.78
CA ILE A 451 2.59 18.22 14.89
C ILE A 451 1.42 18.51 15.84
N VAL A 452 0.23 18.81 15.31
CA VAL A 452 -0.96 19.04 16.16
C VAL A 452 -1.25 17.79 16.98
N HIS A 453 -1.22 16.61 16.34
CA HIS A 453 -1.42 15.33 17.00
C HIS A 453 -0.35 15.03 18.06
N LEU A 454 0.92 15.31 17.77
CA LEU A 454 2.04 15.22 18.72
C LEU A 454 1.78 16.08 19.97
N CYS A 455 1.37 17.34 19.79
CA CYS A 455 1.07 18.25 20.89
C CYS A 455 -0.10 17.76 21.75
N LEU A 456 -1.18 17.27 21.12
CA LEU A 456 -2.33 16.75 21.85
C LEU A 456 -2.00 15.49 22.67
N ARG A 457 -1.13 14.62 22.15
CA ARG A 457 -0.73 13.39 22.84
C ARG A 457 0.26 13.61 23.98
N VAL A 458 1.22 14.51 23.81
CA VAL A 458 2.39 14.59 24.71
C VAL A 458 2.42 15.86 25.55
N SER A 459 1.98 17.01 25.03
CA SER A 459 2.05 18.27 25.79
C SER A 459 0.94 19.28 25.47
N LEU A 460 -0.14 19.26 26.27
CA LEU A 460 -1.20 20.27 26.19
C LEU A 460 -0.70 21.71 26.43
N LYS A 461 0.46 21.88 27.07
CA LYS A 461 1.11 23.19 27.29
C LYS A 461 1.49 23.91 26.00
N LYS A 462 1.76 23.18 24.91
CA LYS A 462 2.09 23.77 23.59
C LYS A 462 0.84 24.03 22.73
N LEU A 463 -0.35 23.69 23.20
CA LEU A 463 -1.59 23.95 22.45
C LEU A 463 -1.83 25.44 22.11
N PRO A 464 -1.49 26.43 22.98
CA PRO A 464 -1.64 27.84 22.64
C PRO A 464 -0.80 28.28 21.44
N CYS A 465 0.42 27.75 21.27
CA CYS A 465 1.26 28.11 20.12
C CYS A 465 0.69 27.54 18.81
N VAL A 466 0.14 26.32 18.86
CA VAL A 466 -0.60 25.73 17.74
C VAL A 466 -1.83 26.56 17.37
N LYS A 467 -2.64 27.00 18.36
CA LYS A 467 -3.80 27.87 18.10
C LYS A 467 -3.39 29.20 17.46
N LYS A 468 -2.32 29.83 17.95
CA LYS A 468 -1.76 31.07 17.38
C LYS A 468 -1.26 30.86 15.94
N PHE A 469 -0.60 29.75 15.68
CA PHE A 469 -0.14 29.35 14.35
C PHE A 469 -1.32 29.19 13.39
N ILE A 470 -2.34 28.40 13.74
CA ILE A 470 -3.53 28.17 12.90
C ILE A 470 -4.25 29.51 12.61
N SER A 471 -4.45 30.34 13.63
CA SER A 471 -5.10 31.65 13.47
C SER A 471 -4.34 32.57 12.51
N SER A 472 -3.00 32.59 12.63
CA SER A 472 -2.12 33.37 11.76
C SER A 472 -2.13 32.84 10.33
N LEU A 473 -2.11 31.52 10.16
CA LEU A 473 -2.12 30.85 8.86
C LEU A 473 -3.43 31.09 8.12
N ILE A 474 -4.58 30.98 8.80
CA ILE A 474 -5.90 31.32 8.22
C ILE A 474 -5.91 32.77 7.75
N SER A 475 -5.55 33.70 8.64
CA SER A 475 -5.61 35.12 8.35
C SER A 475 -4.71 35.52 7.17
N ALA A 476 -3.49 34.97 7.11
CA ALA A 476 -2.57 35.22 6.01
C ALA A 476 -3.02 34.57 4.70
N SER A 477 -3.53 33.34 4.74
CA SER A 477 -4.02 32.64 3.55
C SER A 477 -5.22 33.34 2.93
N ILE A 478 -6.16 33.82 3.75
CA ILE A 478 -7.31 34.62 3.28
C ILE A 478 -6.82 35.91 2.61
N ARG A 479 -5.86 36.64 3.23
CA ARG A 479 -5.28 37.85 2.62
C ARG A 479 -4.63 37.55 1.27
N ASN A 480 -3.81 36.50 1.18
CA ASN A 480 -3.13 36.10 -0.06
C ASN A 480 -4.11 35.72 -1.18
N LEU A 481 -5.27 35.15 -0.84
CA LEU A 481 -6.31 34.82 -1.81
C LEU A 481 -7.13 36.06 -2.23
N GLN A 482 -7.31 37.02 -1.33
CA GLN A 482 -8.04 38.28 -1.57
C GLN A 482 -7.21 39.36 -2.27
N GLU A 483 -5.87 39.24 -2.30
CA GLU A 483 -5.00 40.16 -3.03
C GLU A 483 -5.29 40.11 -4.55
N ILE A 484 -6.21 40.97 -4.99
CA ILE A 484 -6.49 41.24 -6.40
C ILE A 484 -5.51 42.32 -6.84
N LYS A 485 -4.35 41.92 -7.36
CA LYS A 485 -3.53 42.83 -8.15
C LYS A 485 -4.08 42.88 -9.57
N SER A 486 -4.48 44.06 -10.00
CA SER A 486 -4.98 44.38 -11.34
C SER A 486 -3.87 44.38 -12.41
N GLU A 487 -2.89 43.48 -12.31
CA GLU A 487 -1.89 43.29 -13.37
C GLU A 487 -2.52 42.43 -14.48
N LYS A 488 -2.40 42.88 -15.74
CA LYS A 488 -2.98 42.20 -16.91
C LYS A 488 -2.37 40.82 -17.16
N GLU A 489 -1.18 40.53 -16.61
CA GLU A 489 -0.48 39.25 -16.75
C GLU A 489 -0.15 38.65 -15.37
N PRO A 490 -0.53 37.39 -15.10
CA PRO A 490 -0.28 36.75 -13.80
C PRO A 490 1.17 36.30 -13.68
N LYS A 491 1.88 36.76 -12.65
CA LYS A 491 3.23 36.26 -12.31
C LYS A 491 3.14 34.86 -11.68
N VAL A 492 4.07 33.97 -12.04
CA VAL A 492 4.15 32.59 -11.46
C VAL A 492 4.12 32.62 -9.94
N LYS A 493 4.94 33.48 -9.33
CA LYS A 493 5.02 33.67 -7.88
C LYS A 493 3.68 33.96 -7.23
N GLU A 494 2.84 34.79 -7.85
CA GLU A 494 1.53 35.16 -7.29
C GLU A 494 0.52 34.02 -7.39
N GLN A 495 0.55 33.24 -8.47
CA GLN A 495 -0.29 32.06 -8.60
C GLN A 495 0.11 30.96 -7.62
N ILE A 496 1.42 30.74 -7.41
CA ILE A 496 1.93 29.78 -6.40
C ILE A 496 1.48 30.16 -4.99
N LYS A 497 1.46 31.45 -4.65
CA LYS A 497 0.90 31.91 -3.35
C LYS A 497 -0.57 31.57 -3.20
N LYS A 498 -1.39 31.72 -4.26
CA LYS A 498 -2.81 31.35 -4.21
C LYS A 498 -3.00 29.85 -4.00
N VAL A 499 -2.19 29.03 -4.67
CA VAL A 499 -2.18 27.58 -4.50
C VAL A 499 -1.80 27.21 -3.06
N ALA A 500 -0.68 27.72 -2.56
CA ALA A 500 -0.22 27.46 -1.20
C ALA A 500 -1.21 27.96 -0.13
N GLY A 501 -1.84 29.12 -0.36
CA GLY A 501 -2.88 29.66 0.52
C GLY A 501 -4.12 28.78 0.59
N MET A 502 -4.64 28.32 -0.55
CA MET A 502 -5.80 27.41 -0.58
C MET A 502 -5.47 26.04 0.03
N ALA A 503 -4.29 25.50 -0.28
CA ALA A 503 -3.82 24.25 0.32
C ALA A 503 -3.63 24.37 1.84
N SER A 504 -3.18 25.54 2.32
CA SER A 504 -3.08 25.85 3.76
C SER A 504 -4.45 25.87 4.45
N LEU A 505 -5.44 26.52 3.83
CA LEU A 505 -6.82 26.51 4.34
C LEU A 505 -7.41 25.08 4.35
N THR A 506 -7.09 24.29 3.34
CA THR A 506 -7.50 22.88 3.23
C THR A 506 -6.93 22.03 4.35
N ALA A 507 -5.64 22.18 4.65
CA ALA A 507 -5.00 21.50 5.77
C ALA A 507 -5.64 21.87 7.11
N VAL A 508 -5.99 23.14 7.31
CA VAL A 508 -6.73 23.59 8.50
C VAL A 508 -8.13 22.95 8.56
N CYS A 509 -8.89 22.96 7.47
CA CYS A 509 -10.22 22.33 7.42
C CYS A 509 -10.14 20.83 7.76
N ALA A 510 -9.15 20.12 7.23
CA ALA A 510 -8.95 18.70 7.50
C ALA A 510 -8.62 18.40 8.98
N ILE A 511 -7.87 19.29 9.66
CA ILE A 511 -7.59 19.17 11.11
C ILE A 511 -8.87 19.39 11.92
N MET A 512 -9.73 20.30 11.47
CA MET A 512 -11.00 20.63 12.13
C MET A 512 -12.06 19.55 11.95
N ASP A 513 -12.15 18.91 10.78
CA ASP A 513 -13.08 17.80 10.52
C ASP A 513 -12.76 16.53 11.33
N GLN A 514 -11.52 16.39 11.81
CA GLN A 514 -11.12 15.27 12.68
C GLN A 514 -11.51 15.54 14.14
N LYS A 515 -11.54 14.49 14.99
CA LYS A 515 -11.80 14.61 16.45
C LYS A 515 -10.87 15.62 17.19
N LEU A 516 -9.82 16.11 16.53
CA LEU A 516 -8.92 17.16 17.00
C LEU A 516 -9.56 18.57 16.96
N GLY A 517 -10.64 18.75 16.20
CA GLY A 517 -11.32 20.04 15.96
C GLY A 517 -11.91 20.71 17.19
N ALA A 518 -12.36 19.96 18.20
CA ALA A 518 -13.02 20.52 19.40
C ALA A 518 -12.16 21.55 20.17
N CYS A 519 -10.82 21.47 20.07
CA CYS A 519 -9.92 22.45 20.67
C CYS A 519 -9.68 23.71 19.82
N VAL A 520 -9.96 23.66 18.51
CA VAL A 520 -9.64 24.69 17.50
C VAL A 520 -10.91 25.39 16.98
N GLU A 521 -12.08 24.76 17.07
CA GLU A 521 -13.38 25.31 16.64
C GLU A 521 -13.76 26.63 17.31
N SER A 522 -13.27 26.90 18.52
CA SER A 522 -13.59 28.11 19.28
C SER A 522 -12.85 29.39 18.83
N LEU A 523 -12.10 29.36 17.72
CA LEU A 523 -11.32 30.51 17.26
C LEU A 523 -12.14 31.46 16.35
N PRO A 524 -12.12 32.79 16.58
CA PRO A 524 -12.85 33.75 15.73
C PRO A 524 -12.40 33.75 14.27
N THR A 525 -11.17 33.33 13.99
CA THR A 525 -10.63 33.22 12.63
C THR A 525 -11.26 32.07 11.84
N VAL A 526 -11.83 31.07 12.51
CA VAL A 526 -12.61 30.00 11.88
C VAL A 526 -13.89 30.58 11.29
N ASP A 527 -14.56 31.50 11.97
CA ASP A 527 -15.75 32.16 11.42
C ASP A 527 -15.39 33.03 10.21
N ALA A 528 -14.22 33.68 10.23
CA ALA A 528 -13.70 34.39 9.07
C ALA A 528 -13.44 33.44 7.89
N LEU A 529 -12.91 32.24 8.14
CA LEU A 529 -12.74 31.20 7.13
C LEU A 529 -14.08 30.72 6.55
N LYS A 530 -15.05 30.38 7.41
CA LYS A 530 -16.40 29.98 6.99
C LYS A 530 -17.09 31.05 6.15
N LYS A 531 -16.96 32.32 6.53
CA LYS A 531 -17.45 33.47 5.76
C LYS A 531 -16.72 33.60 4.43
N PHE A 532 -15.39 33.54 4.42
CA PHE A 532 -14.61 33.65 3.19
C PHE A 532 -14.99 32.59 2.15
N ILE A 533 -15.00 31.31 2.54
CA ILE A 533 -15.40 30.20 1.65
C ILE A 533 -16.85 30.40 1.20
N SER A 534 -17.73 30.83 2.11
CA SER A 534 -19.13 31.06 1.80
C SER A 534 -19.41 32.08 0.69
N PHE A 535 -18.57 33.12 0.59
CA PHE A 535 -18.74 34.20 -0.40
C PHE A 535 -17.76 34.09 -1.59
N SER A 536 -16.96 33.03 -1.66
CA SER A 536 -15.99 32.82 -2.74
C SER A 536 -16.68 32.35 -4.02
N GLN A 537 -16.13 32.74 -5.18
CA GLN A 537 -16.50 32.15 -6.48
C GLN A 537 -15.71 30.85 -6.67
N PHE A 538 -16.43 29.73 -6.84
CA PHE A 538 -15.82 28.41 -7.03
C PHE A 538 -15.48 28.16 -8.48
N ASN A 539 -14.47 27.31 -8.73
CA ASN A 539 -13.96 26.95 -10.06
C ASN A 539 -13.31 28.10 -10.86
N GLU A 540 -12.99 29.23 -10.22
CA GLU A 540 -12.26 30.30 -10.91
C GLU A 540 -10.84 29.80 -11.26
N VAL A 541 -10.61 29.55 -12.55
CA VAL A 541 -9.40 28.89 -13.04
C VAL A 541 -8.18 29.78 -12.84
N LEU A 542 -7.14 29.25 -12.20
CA LEU A 542 -5.84 29.93 -12.09
C LEU A 542 -5.30 30.22 -13.50
N LYS A 543 -5.19 31.52 -13.82
CA LYS A 543 -4.70 31.97 -15.13
C LYS A 543 -3.25 31.50 -15.32
N LYS A 544 -2.98 30.92 -16.48
CA LYS A 544 -1.63 30.45 -16.85
C LYS A 544 -0.68 31.66 -16.95
N PRO A 545 0.48 31.65 -16.26
CA PRO A 545 1.51 32.70 -16.37
C PRO A 545 2.09 32.83 -17.78
N SER A 546 2.43 34.05 -18.21
CA SER A 546 3.13 34.35 -19.47
C SER A 546 4.64 34.02 -19.35
N CYS A 547 5.12 33.18 -20.28
CA CYS A 547 6.51 32.75 -20.56
C CYS A 547 7.45 32.39 -19.39
N ILE A 548 7.85 31.11 -19.36
CA ILE A 548 9.05 30.63 -18.67
C ILE A 548 10.22 30.97 -19.60
N GLU A 549 10.91 32.10 -19.39
CA GLU A 549 12.13 32.40 -20.15
C GLU A 549 13.23 31.39 -19.78
N GLU A 550 13.55 30.56 -20.77
CA GLU A 550 14.64 29.60 -20.80
C GLU A 550 16.00 30.26 -20.55
N LYS A 551 16.65 29.90 -19.44
CA LYS A 551 18.12 29.79 -19.35
C LYS A 551 18.54 28.53 -18.59
N SER A 552 17.99 27.38 -18.96
CA SER A 552 18.59 26.07 -18.67
C SER A 552 17.94 24.99 -19.53
N SER A 553 18.64 24.56 -20.58
CA SER A 553 18.25 23.56 -21.58
C SER A 553 18.18 22.12 -21.04
N LEU A 554 17.68 21.92 -19.82
CA LEU A 554 17.52 20.61 -19.16
C LEU A 554 16.13 20.45 -18.51
N CYS A 555 15.25 21.44 -18.63
CA CYS A 555 13.98 21.51 -17.91
C CYS A 555 12.77 21.71 -18.86
N GLU A 556 12.79 21.07 -20.03
CA GLU A 556 11.72 21.19 -21.03
C GLU A 556 10.55 20.22 -20.82
N GLU A 557 10.68 19.17 -19.99
CA GLU A 557 9.60 18.18 -19.84
C GLU A 557 8.48 18.57 -18.85
N THR A 558 8.67 19.60 -17.99
CA THR A 558 7.74 19.86 -16.85
C THR A 558 6.87 21.11 -16.99
N SER A 559 7.11 21.97 -17.99
CA SER A 559 6.59 23.34 -17.98
C SER A 559 5.17 23.50 -18.56
N SER A 560 4.76 22.66 -19.50
CA SER A 560 3.43 22.73 -20.14
C SER A 560 2.44 21.67 -19.66
N GLN A 561 2.91 20.47 -19.30
CA GLN A 561 2.06 19.38 -18.76
C GLN A 561 1.74 19.53 -17.26
N GLY A 562 2.50 20.35 -16.51
CA GLY A 562 2.34 20.48 -15.06
C GLY A 562 1.23 21.44 -14.60
N TRP A 563 0.96 22.53 -15.33
CA TRP A 563 0.02 23.58 -14.87
C TRP A 563 -1.41 23.07 -14.71
N GLY A 564 -1.85 22.15 -15.58
CA GLY A 564 -3.17 21.51 -15.44
C GLY A 564 -3.33 20.76 -14.12
N LYS A 565 -2.26 20.09 -13.64
CA LYS A 565 -2.26 19.42 -12.32
C LYS A 565 -2.36 20.42 -11.17
N ILE A 566 -1.71 21.58 -11.29
CA ILE A 566 -1.74 22.65 -10.29
C ILE A 566 -3.14 23.28 -10.21
N VAL A 567 -3.76 23.55 -11.37
CA VAL A 567 -5.14 24.05 -11.46
C VAL A 567 -6.12 23.05 -10.86
N ALA A 568 -6.02 21.77 -11.25
CA ALA A 568 -6.87 20.70 -10.73
C ALA A 568 -6.77 20.61 -9.21
N ARG A 569 -5.53 20.63 -8.69
CA ARG A 569 -5.28 20.64 -7.24
C ARG A 569 -5.90 21.85 -6.53
N TYR A 570 -5.76 23.04 -7.09
CA TYR A 570 -6.35 24.24 -6.50
C TYR A 570 -7.88 24.14 -6.41
N ILE A 571 -8.54 23.66 -7.48
CA ILE A 571 -9.98 23.43 -7.48
C ILE A 571 -10.35 22.35 -6.46
N HIS A 572 -9.65 21.21 -6.45
CA HIS A 572 -9.83 20.16 -5.45
C HIS A 572 -9.77 20.69 -4.01
N ASP A 573 -8.80 21.53 -3.69
CA ASP A 573 -8.61 22.14 -2.38
C ASP A 573 -9.76 23.11 -2.01
N GLN A 574 -10.32 23.85 -2.99
CA GLN A 574 -11.53 24.64 -2.80
C GLN A 574 -12.73 23.78 -2.38
N TRP A 575 -12.90 22.61 -3.00
CA TRP A 575 -14.00 21.69 -2.71
C TRP A 575 -13.88 21.03 -1.34
N ILE A 576 -12.66 20.72 -0.88
CA ILE A 576 -12.45 20.26 0.50
C ILE A 576 -12.85 21.35 1.51
N CYS A 577 -12.40 22.59 1.29
CA CYS A 577 -12.77 23.73 2.13
C CYS A 577 -14.30 23.93 2.19
N LEU A 578 -14.97 23.80 1.04
CA LEU A 578 -16.43 23.91 0.97
C LEU A 578 -17.14 22.78 1.73
N ARG A 579 -16.67 21.53 1.63
CA ARG A 579 -17.21 20.39 2.37
C ARG A 579 -17.23 20.65 3.88
N PHE A 580 -16.12 21.16 4.42
CA PHE A 580 -16.01 21.53 5.83
C PHE A 580 -17.08 22.55 6.25
N VAL A 581 -17.32 23.56 5.41
CA VAL A 581 -18.33 24.59 5.66
C VAL A 581 -19.75 24.03 5.56
N LEU A 582 -20.03 23.17 4.57
CA LEU A 582 -21.33 22.51 4.43
C LEU A 582 -21.67 21.61 5.63
N ASN A 583 -20.69 20.86 6.13
CA ASN A 583 -20.85 20.02 7.32
C ASN A 583 -21.07 20.85 8.59
N SER A 584 -20.41 22.01 8.70
CA SER A 584 -20.58 22.93 9.85
C SER A 584 -21.98 23.53 9.96
N PHE A 585 -22.74 23.60 8.86
CA PHE A 585 -24.14 24.06 8.89
C PHE A 585 -25.13 22.98 9.33
N LEU A 586 -24.70 21.72 9.47
CA LEU A 586 -25.54 20.61 9.94
C LEU A 586 -25.52 20.47 11.47
N THR A 587 -24.50 21.01 12.16
CA THR A 587 -24.45 21.02 13.62
C THR A 587 -25.38 22.10 14.15
N PRO A 588 -26.47 21.76 14.89
CA PRO A 588 -27.37 22.77 15.40
C PRO A 588 -26.63 23.59 16.46
N ALA A 589 -26.27 24.83 16.11
CA ALA A 589 -25.89 25.81 17.10
C ALA A 589 -27.07 25.97 18.06
N GLN A 590 -26.86 25.60 19.32
CA GLN A 590 -27.86 25.78 20.36
C GLN A 590 -28.28 27.26 20.43
N GLY A 591 -29.52 27.52 20.04
CA GLY A 591 -30.31 28.68 20.42
C GLY A 591 -29.92 30.00 19.74
N TYR A 592 -30.40 30.23 18.51
CA TYR A 592 -30.91 31.55 18.12
C TYR A 592 -32.09 31.36 17.16
N GLU A 593 -33.18 32.06 17.47
CA GLU A 593 -34.48 31.98 16.79
C GLU A 593 -34.36 32.21 15.28
N GLU A 594 -34.93 31.28 14.51
CA GLU A 594 -35.04 31.32 13.07
C GLU A 594 -35.88 32.53 12.63
N THR A 595 -35.23 33.51 12.00
CA THR A 595 -35.93 34.50 11.18
C THR A 595 -36.04 33.96 9.75
N SER A 596 -37.29 33.79 9.31
CA SER A 596 -37.76 33.11 8.09
C SER A 596 -37.24 33.64 6.74
N GLU A 597 -36.39 34.67 6.70
CA GLU A 597 -35.83 35.21 5.45
C GLU A 597 -34.50 34.53 5.03
N MET A 598 -33.84 33.80 5.92
CA MET A 598 -32.55 33.14 5.64
C MET A 598 -32.69 31.84 4.81
N SER A 599 -33.87 31.19 4.78
CA SER A 599 -34.08 29.88 4.15
C SER A 599 -34.15 29.93 2.60
N LEU A 600 -34.77 30.95 2.02
CA LEU A 600 -34.87 31.13 0.56
C LEU A 600 -33.51 31.48 -0.08
N SER A 601 -32.67 32.23 0.65
CA SER A 601 -31.30 32.53 0.20
C SER A 601 -30.39 31.30 0.20
N GLY A 602 -30.67 30.32 1.05
CA GLY A 602 -29.95 29.05 1.16
C GLY A 602 -30.16 28.14 -0.05
N VAL A 603 -31.42 27.96 -0.51
CA VAL A 603 -31.74 27.04 -1.62
C VAL A 603 -31.16 27.53 -2.94
N GLU A 604 -31.33 28.81 -3.27
CA GLU A 604 -30.77 29.39 -4.51
C GLU A 604 -29.23 29.35 -4.50
N ARG A 605 -28.61 29.48 -3.32
CA ARG A 605 -27.17 29.34 -3.15
C ARG A 605 -26.72 27.88 -3.30
N SER A 606 -27.41 26.93 -2.69
CA SER A 606 -27.16 25.49 -2.86
C SER A 606 -27.26 25.09 -4.33
N LYS A 607 -28.22 25.64 -5.08
CA LYS A 607 -28.37 25.43 -6.52
C LYS A 607 -27.14 25.90 -7.31
N LYS A 608 -26.65 27.12 -7.04
CA LYS A 608 -25.41 27.64 -7.66
C LYS A 608 -24.20 26.79 -7.33
N ILE A 609 -24.08 26.33 -6.08
CA ILE A 609 -22.98 25.44 -5.67
C ILE A 609 -23.05 24.10 -6.41
N LEU A 610 -24.24 23.51 -6.57
CA LEU A 610 -24.40 22.25 -7.31
C LEU A 610 -24.09 22.42 -8.81
N GLN A 611 -24.43 23.56 -9.43
CA GLN A 611 -23.99 23.90 -10.78
C GLN A 611 -22.46 23.95 -10.89
N SER A 612 -21.79 24.64 -9.96
CA SER A 612 -20.33 24.63 -9.89
C SER A 612 -19.77 23.23 -9.65
N ALA A 613 -20.47 22.34 -8.93
CA ALA A 613 -20.01 20.97 -8.72
C ALA A 613 -19.97 20.19 -10.04
N ILE A 614 -21.00 20.33 -10.88
CA ILE A 614 -21.07 19.70 -12.20
C ILE A 614 -19.96 20.22 -13.12
N GLU A 615 -19.70 21.54 -13.11
CA GLU A 615 -18.58 22.14 -13.83
C GLU A 615 -17.23 21.58 -13.35
N ALA A 616 -17.03 21.46 -12.02
CA ALA A 616 -15.80 20.95 -11.44
C ALA A 616 -15.52 19.50 -11.84
N LEU A 617 -16.55 18.64 -11.87
CA LEU A 617 -16.45 17.26 -12.33
C LEU A 617 -16.04 17.14 -13.81
N SER A 618 -16.28 18.17 -14.61
CA SER A 618 -15.84 18.23 -16.01
C SER A 618 -14.39 18.71 -16.18
N ILE A 619 -13.83 19.36 -15.16
CA ILE A 619 -12.46 19.93 -15.16
C ILE A 619 -11.48 19.00 -14.45
N LEU A 620 -11.88 18.39 -13.34
CA LEU A 620 -11.01 17.60 -12.47
C LEU A 620 -10.69 16.22 -13.07
N PRO A 621 -9.46 15.72 -12.88
CA PRO A 621 -9.13 14.34 -13.18
C PRO A 621 -9.87 13.40 -12.21
N SER A 622 -10.14 12.18 -12.65
CA SER A 622 -11.00 11.22 -11.94
C SER A 622 -10.50 10.80 -10.55
N ASP A 623 -9.21 11.01 -10.25
CA ASP A 623 -8.59 10.76 -8.94
C ASP A 623 -8.82 11.89 -7.92
N GLN A 624 -9.30 13.07 -8.35
CA GLN A 624 -9.50 14.27 -7.52
C GLN A 624 -10.98 14.66 -7.34
N VAL A 625 -11.94 13.83 -7.80
CA VAL A 625 -13.37 14.17 -7.75
C VAL A 625 -14.04 13.90 -6.40
N LEU A 626 -13.40 13.14 -5.51
CA LEU A 626 -13.99 12.67 -4.26
C LEU A 626 -14.55 13.80 -3.36
N PRO A 627 -13.85 14.93 -3.14
CA PRO A 627 -14.41 16.04 -2.34
C PRO A 627 -15.67 16.66 -2.95
N VAL A 628 -15.80 16.62 -4.29
CA VAL A 628 -17.00 17.12 -4.98
C VAL A 628 -18.18 16.19 -4.71
N PHE A 629 -17.97 14.86 -4.74
CA PHE A 629 -19.01 13.89 -4.38
C PHE A 629 -19.47 14.05 -2.94
N ASP A 630 -18.53 14.28 -2.02
CA ASP A 630 -18.84 14.53 -0.61
C ASP A 630 -19.67 15.81 -0.41
N CYS A 631 -19.42 16.86 -1.19
CA CYS A 631 -20.27 18.06 -1.20
C CYS A 631 -21.66 17.77 -1.79
N MET A 632 -21.74 17.00 -2.88
CA MET A 632 -23.02 16.61 -3.49
C MET A 632 -23.89 15.80 -2.53
N LYS A 633 -23.29 14.98 -1.65
CA LYS A 633 -23.98 14.28 -0.57
C LYS A 633 -24.82 15.19 0.33
N VAL A 634 -24.34 16.40 0.62
CA VAL A 634 -25.06 17.36 1.46
C VAL A 634 -26.05 18.21 0.65
N LEU A 635 -25.77 18.44 -0.64
CA LEU A 635 -26.53 19.35 -1.49
C LEU A 635 -27.73 18.69 -2.19
N VAL A 636 -27.57 17.47 -2.70
CA VAL A 636 -28.59 16.76 -3.50
C VAL A 636 -29.88 16.51 -2.72
N PRO A 637 -29.85 15.99 -1.47
CA PRO A 637 -31.07 15.79 -0.68
C PRO A 637 -31.93 17.05 -0.56
N LYS A 638 -31.28 18.21 -0.36
CA LYS A 638 -31.92 19.53 -0.19
C LYS A 638 -32.51 20.12 -1.48
N LEU A 639 -32.03 19.66 -2.64
CA LEU A 639 -32.35 20.27 -3.94
C LEU A 639 -33.25 19.42 -4.82
N LEU A 640 -33.48 18.15 -4.47
CA LEU A 640 -34.21 17.23 -5.33
C LEU A 640 -35.64 17.71 -5.64
N ASP A 641 -36.35 18.24 -4.64
CA ASP A 641 -37.71 18.80 -4.81
C ASP A 641 -37.73 20.12 -5.60
N SER A 642 -36.71 20.95 -5.44
CA SER A 642 -36.69 22.32 -5.97
C SER A 642 -35.98 22.46 -7.33
N SER A 643 -35.11 21.52 -7.69
CA SER A 643 -34.28 21.56 -8.91
C SER A 643 -33.94 20.15 -9.42
N GLU A 644 -34.97 19.32 -9.64
CA GLU A 644 -34.86 17.92 -10.07
C GLU A 644 -33.94 17.72 -11.29
N SER A 645 -34.02 18.59 -12.31
CA SER A 645 -33.22 18.48 -13.53
C SER A 645 -31.70 18.59 -13.28
N LEU A 646 -31.31 19.42 -12.33
CA LEU A 646 -29.90 19.63 -11.96
C LEU A 646 -29.35 18.41 -11.20
N CYS A 647 -30.16 17.80 -10.34
CA CYS A 647 -29.81 16.56 -9.64
C CYS A 647 -29.64 15.39 -10.62
N ILE A 648 -30.49 15.30 -11.65
CA ILE A 648 -30.38 14.27 -12.71
C ILE A 648 -29.08 14.45 -13.50
N GLU A 649 -28.72 15.68 -13.87
CA GLU A 649 -27.45 15.96 -14.55
C GLU A 649 -26.24 15.54 -13.69
N ALA A 650 -26.29 15.82 -12.38
CA ALA A 650 -25.27 15.36 -11.44
C ALA A 650 -25.21 13.81 -11.39
N PHE A 651 -26.34 13.11 -11.37
CA PHE A 651 -26.38 11.64 -11.40
C PHE A 651 -25.73 11.07 -12.66
N ASP A 652 -26.00 11.65 -13.83
CA ASP A 652 -25.44 11.20 -15.09
C ASP A 652 -23.92 11.41 -15.18
N LEU A 653 -23.45 12.60 -14.79
CA LEU A 653 -22.02 12.91 -14.85
C LEU A 653 -21.22 12.07 -13.86
N THR A 654 -21.71 11.92 -12.63
CA THR A 654 -21.05 11.12 -11.60
C THR A 654 -21.03 9.63 -11.97
N TRP A 655 -22.09 9.10 -12.59
CA TRP A 655 -22.09 7.73 -13.13
C TRP A 655 -21.05 7.54 -14.23
N LYS A 656 -20.94 8.49 -15.19
CA LYS A 656 -19.92 8.42 -16.26
C LYS A 656 -18.50 8.31 -15.69
N ILE A 657 -18.21 9.03 -14.60
CA ILE A 657 -16.92 8.98 -13.91
C ILE A 657 -16.71 7.61 -13.23
N ILE A 658 -17.71 7.08 -12.51
CA ILE A 658 -17.59 5.75 -11.89
C ILE A 658 -17.39 4.65 -12.94
N SER A 659 -18.11 4.72 -14.06
CA SER A 659 -18.00 3.77 -15.16
C SER A 659 -16.60 3.79 -15.78
N SER A 660 -15.99 4.96 -15.96
CA SER A 660 -14.63 5.08 -16.51
C SER A 660 -13.55 4.60 -15.52
N LEU A 661 -13.80 4.74 -14.21
CA LEU A 661 -12.92 4.28 -13.14
C LEU A 661 -12.94 2.76 -12.91
N SER A 662 -13.81 2.00 -13.61
CA SER A 662 -13.98 0.56 -13.42
C SER A 662 -12.68 -0.25 -13.46
N ASN A 663 -11.69 0.18 -14.25
CA ASN A 663 -10.38 -0.47 -14.38
C ASN A 663 -9.33 -0.03 -13.34
N THR A 664 -9.56 1.03 -12.56
CA THR A 664 -8.55 1.62 -11.65
C THR A 664 -8.88 1.32 -10.18
N GLN A 665 -8.37 0.20 -9.64
CA GLN A 665 -8.77 -0.29 -8.31
C GLN A 665 -8.55 0.69 -7.15
N LEU A 666 -7.45 1.46 -7.15
CA LEU A 666 -7.05 2.33 -6.03
C LEU A 666 -8.08 3.42 -5.71
N ILE A 667 -8.66 4.03 -6.75
CA ILE A 667 -9.59 5.17 -6.61
C ILE A 667 -11.03 4.76 -6.86
N PHE A 668 -11.29 3.63 -7.52
CA PHE A 668 -12.65 3.20 -7.83
C PHE A 668 -13.50 2.99 -6.59
N TRP A 669 -12.99 2.31 -5.57
CA TRP A 669 -13.79 1.91 -4.42
C TRP A 669 -14.19 3.08 -3.53
N SER A 670 -13.29 4.03 -3.30
CA SER A 670 -13.60 5.26 -2.55
C SER A 670 -14.64 6.10 -3.28
N ASN A 671 -14.48 6.29 -4.59
CA ASN A 671 -15.43 7.04 -5.40
C ASN A 671 -16.79 6.32 -5.51
N LEU A 672 -16.82 4.99 -5.68
CA LEU A 672 -18.07 4.21 -5.70
C LEU A 672 -18.81 4.34 -4.37
N LYS A 673 -18.11 4.26 -3.23
CA LYS A 673 -18.73 4.44 -1.91
C LYS A 673 -19.35 5.84 -1.79
N ALA A 674 -18.61 6.89 -2.16
CA ALA A 674 -19.14 8.25 -2.13
C ALA A 674 -20.34 8.44 -3.08
N PHE A 675 -20.26 7.89 -4.29
CA PHE A 675 -21.35 7.88 -5.26
C PHE A 675 -22.63 7.22 -4.70
N VAL A 676 -22.47 6.02 -4.13
CA VAL A 676 -23.59 5.30 -3.51
C VAL A 676 -24.18 6.09 -2.36
N GLN A 677 -23.35 6.71 -1.53
CA GLN A 677 -23.78 7.46 -0.35
C GLN A 677 -24.67 8.66 -0.64
N PHE A 678 -24.61 9.28 -1.82
CA PHE A 678 -25.47 10.43 -2.13
C PHE A 678 -26.65 10.10 -3.05
N ILE A 679 -26.53 9.10 -3.94
CA ILE A 679 -27.65 8.70 -4.80
C ILE A 679 -28.66 7.83 -4.04
N PHE A 680 -28.16 6.97 -3.15
CA PHE A 680 -28.97 6.08 -2.33
C PHE A 680 -29.16 6.61 -0.89
N ASP A 681 -29.09 7.92 -0.74
CA ASP A 681 -29.43 8.62 0.49
C ASP A 681 -30.93 8.45 0.83
N THR A 682 -31.26 8.40 2.13
CA THR A 682 -32.63 8.12 2.61
C THR A 682 -33.63 9.17 2.14
N GLU A 683 -33.25 10.45 2.18
CA GLU A 683 -34.09 11.57 1.73
C GLU A 683 -34.25 11.53 0.21
N VAL A 684 -33.16 11.34 -0.53
CA VAL A 684 -33.17 11.27 -2.00
C VAL A 684 -34.08 10.15 -2.49
N LEU A 685 -33.93 8.95 -1.94
CA LEU A 685 -34.73 7.80 -2.34
C LEU A 685 -36.22 8.01 -2.03
N ALA A 686 -36.55 8.63 -0.90
CA ALA A 686 -37.92 8.82 -0.46
C ALA A 686 -38.63 9.93 -1.26
N VAL A 687 -37.96 11.06 -1.44
CA VAL A 687 -38.45 12.18 -2.25
C VAL A 687 -38.68 11.74 -3.70
N ALA A 688 -37.70 11.04 -4.31
CA ALA A 688 -37.85 10.50 -5.65
C ALA A 688 -39.04 9.53 -5.76
N ALA A 689 -39.17 8.60 -4.82
CA ALA A 689 -40.25 7.60 -4.83
C ALA A 689 -41.64 8.21 -4.62
N ASN A 690 -41.74 9.27 -3.81
CA ASN A 690 -43.00 10.01 -3.60
C ASN A 690 -43.41 10.77 -4.86
N GLY A 691 -42.47 11.45 -5.52
CA GLY A 691 -42.75 12.20 -6.75
C GLY A 691 -42.99 11.30 -7.97
N LYS A 692 -42.43 10.08 -8.00
CA LYS A 692 -42.40 9.18 -9.18
C LYS A 692 -42.00 9.90 -10.48
N GLY A 693 -41.14 10.91 -10.35
CA GLY A 693 -40.70 11.79 -11.42
C GLY A 693 -39.56 11.22 -12.27
N GLN A 694 -38.83 12.12 -12.93
CA GLN A 694 -37.69 11.76 -13.75
C GLN A 694 -36.53 11.22 -12.90
N ALA A 695 -36.32 11.76 -11.70
CA ALA A 695 -35.30 11.31 -10.76
C ALA A 695 -35.52 9.86 -10.32
N TYR A 696 -36.77 9.46 -10.06
CA TYR A 696 -37.10 8.06 -9.71
C TYR A 696 -36.74 7.10 -10.84
N THR A 697 -37.09 7.46 -12.08
CA THR A 697 -36.74 6.68 -13.27
C THR A 697 -35.22 6.59 -13.45
N LYS A 698 -34.52 7.68 -13.17
CA LYS A 698 -33.06 7.74 -13.27
C LYS A 698 -32.34 6.89 -12.24
N ILE A 699 -32.80 6.90 -10.99
CA ILE A 699 -32.25 6.04 -9.93
C ILE A 699 -32.41 4.56 -10.32
N LYS A 700 -33.57 4.17 -10.88
CA LYS A 700 -33.77 2.81 -11.41
C LYS A 700 -32.82 2.47 -12.56
N GLU A 701 -32.60 3.38 -13.50
CA GLU A 701 -31.62 3.20 -14.57
C GLU A 701 -30.21 2.95 -14.00
N ILE A 702 -29.81 3.69 -12.97
CA ILE A 702 -28.52 3.53 -12.28
C ILE A 702 -28.43 2.20 -11.54
N ILE A 703 -29.51 1.72 -10.92
CA ILE A 703 -29.58 0.40 -10.30
C ILE A 703 -29.24 -0.68 -11.33
N PHE A 704 -29.87 -0.68 -12.51
CA PHE A 704 -29.57 -1.66 -13.56
C PHE A 704 -28.13 -1.58 -14.05
N LYS A 705 -27.58 -0.37 -14.17
CA LYS A 705 -26.18 -0.17 -14.55
C LYS A 705 -25.19 -0.66 -13.48
N LEU A 706 -25.51 -0.52 -12.19
CA LEU A 706 -24.71 -1.05 -11.08
C LEU A 706 -24.76 -2.58 -11.04
N ILE A 707 -25.91 -3.16 -11.35
CA ILE A 707 -26.07 -4.62 -11.50
C ILE A 707 -25.17 -5.12 -12.64
N ASP A 708 -25.25 -4.49 -13.82
CA ASP A 708 -24.38 -4.84 -14.96
C ASP A 708 -22.89 -4.70 -14.61
N LEU A 709 -22.49 -3.60 -13.99
CA LEU A 709 -21.11 -3.40 -13.51
C LEU A 709 -20.70 -4.47 -12.50
N SER A 710 -21.61 -4.95 -11.65
CA SER A 710 -21.30 -5.98 -10.66
C SER A 710 -21.03 -7.36 -11.28
N THR A 711 -21.53 -7.62 -12.50
CA THR A 711 -21.18 -8.84 -13.27
C THR A 711 -19.70 -8.88 -13.67
N THR A 712 -19.10 -7.71 -13.90
CA THR A 712 -17.69 -7.60 -14.30
C THR A 712 -16.77 -7.35 -13.10
N LYS A 713 -17.24 -6.63 -12.08
CA LYS A 713 -16.46 -6.24 -10.90
C LYS A 713 -17.13 -6.64 -9.60
N THR A 714 -16.55 -7.65 -8.96
CA THR A 714 -17.06 -8.26 -7.73
C THR A 714 -17.04 -7.30 -6.55
N GLY A 715 -18.13 -7.25 -5.77
CA GLY A 715 -18.22 -6.40 -4.57
C GLY A 715 -18.89 -5.05 -4.82
N VAL A 716 -19.07 -4.63 -6.08
CA VAL A 716 -19.82 -3.40 -6.41
C VAL A 716 -21.22 -3.44 -5.82
N PHE A 717 -21.93 -4.55 -6.02
CA PHE A 717 -23.28 -4.71 -5.49
C PHE A 717 -23.32 -4.80 -3.96
N ASN A 718 -22.28 -5.40 -3.34
CA ASN A 718 -22.14 -5.44 -1.89
C ASN A 718 -22.04 -4.04 -1.29
N VAL A 719 -21.34 -3.10 -1.94
CA VAL A 719 -21.26 -1.70 -1.47
C VAL A 719 -22.64 -1.04 -1.48
N VAL A 720 -23.40 -1.22 -2.57
CA VAL A 720 -24.76 -0.68 -2.73
C VAL A 720 -25.70 -1.25 -1.67
N LEU A 721 -25.75 -2.58 -1.55
CA LEU A 721 -26.62 -3.27 -0.61
C LEU A 721 -26.25 -2.98 0.84
N SER A 722 -24.96 -3.00 1.18
CA SER A 722 -24.52 -2.71 2.55
C SER A 722 -24.96 -1.31 2.97
N HIS A 723 -24.82 -0.33 2.08
CA HIS A 723 -25.27 1.03 2.34
C HIS A 723 -26.80 1.10 2.47
N CYS A 724 -27.55 0.60 1.48
CA CYS A 724 -29.02 0.67 1.50
C CYS A 724 -29.62 -0.07 2.71
N CYS A 725 -29.11 -1.26 3.04
CA CYS A 725 -29.57 -2.02 4.21
C CYS A 725 -29.25 -1.29 5.51
N GLN A 726 -28.08 -0.68 5.66
CA GLN A 726 -27.76 0.14 6.83
C GLN A 726 -28.73 1.32 6.95
N SER A 727 -28.95 2.05 5.86
CA SER A 727 -29.84 3.20 5.80
C SER A 727 -31.31 2.86 6.06
N TRP A 728 -31.81 1.72 5.57
CA TRP A 728 -33.21 1.31 5.76
C TRP A 728 -33.49 0.64 7.11
N VAL A 729 -32.52 -0.08 7.69
CA VAL A 729 -32.71 -0.87 8.92
C VAL A 729 -32.28 -0.11 10.17
N PHE A 730 -31.22 0.70 10.09
CA PHE A 730 -30.65 1.44 11.21
C PHE A 730 -30.56 2.94 10.88
N PRO A 731 -31.69 3.67 10.77
CA PRO A 731 -31.66 5.09 10.51
C PRO A 731 -30.91 5.82 11.63
N THR A 732 -30.01 6.74 11.25
CA THR A 732 -29.22 7.52 12.20
C THR A 732 -30.13 8.39 13.07
N VAL A 733 -29.82 8.43 14.38
CA VAL A 733 -30.70 8.89 15.47
C VAL A 733 -31.14 10.38 15.36
N ASP A 734 -30.51 11.18 14.50
CA ASP A 734 -30.79 12.61 14.32
C ASP A 734 -31.84 12.97 13.24
N GLU A 735 -32.28 12.03 12.39
CA GLU A 735 -33.32 12.29 11.35
C GLU A 735 -34.77 12.19 11.91
N ARG A 736 -35.03 12.79 13.06
CA ARG A 736 -36.22 12.52 13.87
C ARG A 736 -37.52 13.25 13.49
N SER A 737 -37.64 13.93 12.35
CA SER A 737 -38.84 14.76 12.13
C SER A 737 -39.52 14.76 10.75
N ALA A 738 -39.05 14.04 9.71
CA ALA A 738 -39.73 14.12 8.40
C ALA A 738 -39.95 12.80 7.64
N LEU A 739 -39.16 11.75 7.85
CA LEU A 739 -39.24 10.55 7.01
C LEU A 739 -40.05 9.42 7.64
N THR A 740 -41.25 9.24 7.10
CA THR A 740 -42.12 8.07 7.29
C THR A 740 -41.33 6.79 7.05
N ASN A 741 -41.11 5.97 8.10
CA ASN A 741 -40.48 4.64 8.08
C ASN A 741 -39.54 4.38 6.88
N ALA A 742 -38.24 4.69 7.01
CA ALA A 742 -37.22 4.45 5.98
C ALA A 742 -37.28 3.02 5.37
N PHE A 743 -37.69 2.03 6.18
CA PHE A 743 -37.91 0.66 5.73
C PHE A 743 -39.02 0.49 4.67
N LEU A 744 -40.13 1.26 4.74
CA LEU A 744 -41.19 1.19 3.73
C LEU A 744 -40.70 1.66 2.35
N ASN A 745 -39.72 2.56 2.33
CA ASN A 745 -39.13 3.05 1.10
C ASN A 745 -38.36 1.94 0.34
N ALA A 746 -37.84 0.93 1.04
CA ALA A 746 -37.18 -0.22 0.42
C ALA A 746 -38.12 -0.95 -0.56
N GLY A 747 -39.43 -0.97 -0.29
CA GLY A 747 -40.44 -1.56 -1.19
C GLY A 747 -40.48 -0.91 -2.57
N ASN A 748 -40.19 0.40 -2.67
CA ASN A 748 -40.16 1.13 -3.93
C ASN A 748 -38.97 0.76 -4.82
N TYR A 749 -37.96 0.08 -4.25
CA TYR A 749 -36.71 -0.33 -4.90
C TYR A 749 -36.46 -1.84 -4.73
N CYS A 750 -37.52 -2.65 -4.66
CA CYS A 750 -37.45 -4.11 -4.46
C CYS A 750 -36.59 -4.87 -5.49
N GLU A 751 -36.36 -4.27 -6.66
CA GLU A 751 -35.45 -4.76 -7.71
C GLU A 751 -34.03 -5.01 -7.15
N LEU A 752 -33.53 -4.13 -6.27
CA LEU A 752 -32.21 -4.31 -5.61
C LEU A 752 -32.17 -5.55 -4.74
N ILE A 753 -33.23 -5.79 -3.95
CA ILE A 753 -33.32 -6.93 -3.03
C ILE A 753 -33.49 -8.22 -3.84
N THR A 754 -34.32 -8.18 -4.87
CA THR A 754 -34.57 -9.33 -5.75
C THR A 754 -33.29 -9.76 -6.44
N GLU A 755 -32.54 -8.81 -7.03
CA GLU A 755 -31.26 -9.11 -7.64
C GLU A 755 -30.25 -9.62 -6.61
N ALA A 756 -30.22 -9.07 -5.38
CA ALA A 756 -29.34 -9.55 -4.32
C ALA A 756 -29.56 -11.02 -3.96
N CYS A 757 -30.81 -11.48 -4.01
CA CYS A 757 -31.16 -12.87 -3.74
C CYS A 757 -30.81 -13.80 -4.90
N VAL A 758 -30.79 -13.30 -6.14
CA VAL A 758 -30.50 -14.09 -7.36
C VAL A 758 -29.01 -14.06 -7.72
N PHE A 759 -28.31 -12.97 -7.41
CA PHE A 759 -26.90 -12.75 -7.67
C PHE A 759 -26.03 -13.57 -6.72
N GLY A 760 -26.05 -14.90 -6.92
CA GLY A 760 -25.02 -15.79 -6.40
C GLY A 760 -23.72 -15.52 -7.15
N THR A 761 -22.60 -15.42 -6.43
CA THR A 761 -21.31 -15.03 -7.00
C THR A 761 -20.78 -16.04 -8.03
N VAL A 762 -21.19 -15.90 -9.29
CA VAL A 762 -20.60 -16.63 -10.42
C VAL A 762 -19.27 -15.94 -10.77
N PHE A 763 -18.28 -16.17 -9.92
CA PHE A 763 -16.93 -15.70 -10.20
C PHE A 763 -16.39 -16.42 -11.45
N ARG A 764 -15.70 -15.66 -12.31
CA ARG A 764 -14.84 -16.28 -13.31
C ARG A 764 -13.79 -17.15 -12.60
N ARG A 765 -13.38 -18.25 -13.23
CA ARG A 765 -12.52 -19.27 -12.58
C ARG A 765 -11.20 -18.69 -12.05
N ASP A 766 -10.64 -17.71 -12.76
CA ASP A 766 -9.44 -16.95 -12.39
C ASP A 766 -9.66 -16.05 -11.16
N GLN A 767 -10.80 -15.35 -11.10
CA GLN A 767 -11.16 -14.52 -9.94
C GLN A 767 -11.43 -15.38 -8.70
N ARG A 768 -12.06 -16.55 -8.88
CA ARG A 768 -12.30 -17.51 -7.79
C ARG A 768 -11.00 -18.00 -7.17
N LEU A 769 -10.00 -18.32 -8.00
CA LEU A 769 -8.67 -18.71 -7.52
C LEU A 769 -8.06 -17.61 -6.66
N ILE A 770 -8.09 -16.37 -7.14
CA ILE A 770 -7.54 -15.23 -6.42
C ILE A 770 -8.23 -15.09 -5.06
N GLN A 771 -9.56 -15.16 -5.01
CA GLN A 771 -10.32 -15.05 -3.77
C GLN A 771 -10.05 -16.20 -2.80
N ASP A 772 -9.93 -17.43 -3.29
CA ASP A 772 -9.56 -18.57 -2.46
C ASP A 772 -8.17 -18.36 -1.82
N VAL A 773 -7.23 -17.76 -2.56
CA VAL A 773 -5.89 -17.43 -2.06
C VAL A 773 -5.94 -16.22 -1.10
N HIS A 774 -6.75 -15.20 -1.36
CA HIS A 774 -6.98 -14.09 -0.42
C HIS A 774 -7.54 -14.61 0.90
N ALA A 775 -8.58 -15.44 0.87
CA ALA A 775 -9.16 -16.05 2.06
C ALA A 775 -8.14 -16.90 2.83
N PHE A 776 -7.19 -17.53 2.12
CA PHE A 776 -6.08 -18.24 2.77
C PHE A 776 -5.13 -17.28 3.49
N VAL A 777 -4.73 -16.18 2.83
CA VAL A 777 -3.86 -15.16 3.42
C VAL A 777 -4.53 -14.51 4.63
N GLU A 778 -5.80 -14.11 4.52
CA GLU A 778 -6.61 -13.58 5.63
C GLU A 778 -6.71 -14.60 6.78
N GLY A 779 -6.87 -15.89 6.46
CA GLY A 779 -6.86 -17.00 7.41
C GLY A 779 -5.57 -17.17 8.21
N LEU A 780 -4.45 -16.57 7.78
CA LEU A 780 -3.20 -16.54 8.57
C LEU A 780 -3.28 -15.58 9.78
N GLY A 781 -4.25 -14.65 9.81
CA GLY A 781 -4.43 -13.68 10.88
C GLY A 781 -3.19 -12.82 11.12
N GLU A 782 -2.88 -12.51 12.39
CA GLU A 782 -1.72 -11.68 12.78
C GLU A 782 -0.35 -12.26 12.41
N LYS A 783 -0.28 -13.55 12.04
CA LYS A 783 0.98 -14.17 11.59
C LYS A 783 1.46 -13.61 10.25
N CYS A 784 0.54 -13.10 9.42
CA CYS A 784 0.89 -12.37 8.21
C CYS A 784 0.73 -10.88 8.48
N ALA A 785 1.85 -10.15 8.48
CA ALA A 785 1.83 -8.71 8.73
C ALA A 785 0.95 -7.95 7.72
N ALA A 786 0.85 -8.44 6.48
CA ALA A 786 0.00 -7.85 5.45
C ALA A 786 -1.46 -7.69 5.89
N ASN A 787 -2.04 -8.67 6.57
CA ASN A 787 -3.44 -8.62 7.03
C ASN A 787 -3.69 -7.41 7.95
N ILE A 788 -2.75 -7.11 8.85
CA ILE A 788 -2.89 -5.99 9.79
C ILE A 788 -2.61 -4.64 9.12
N VAL A 789 -1.83 -4.65 8.05
CA VAL A 789 -1.36 -3.42 7.38
C VAL A 789 -2.34 -2.94 6.31
N THR A 790 -3.02 -3.87 5.64
CA THR A 790 -3.97 -3.57 4.56
C THR A 790 -5.42 -3.46 5.01
N GLU A 791 -5.74 -3.85 6.24
CA GLU A 791 -6.99 -3.49 6.94
C GLU A 791 -7.07 -1.98 7.20
#